data_AF-A0A0N5D363-F1
#
_entry.id   AF-A0A0N5D363-F1
#
_cell.length_a   1.000
_cell.length_b   1.000
_cell.length_c   1.000
_cell.angle_alpha   90.00
_cell.angle_beta   90.00
_cell.angle_gamma   90.00
#
_symmetry.space_group_name_H-M   'P 1'
#
loop_
_entity.id
_entity.type
_entity.pdbx_description
1 polymer ?
#
loop_
_entity_poly.entity_id
_entity_poly.type
_entity_poly.pdbx_seq_one_letter_code
_entity_poly.pdbx_strand_id
1 'polypeptide(L)'
;MDDEYDYKLAGLHRVSDELDRAQISTFTKWINYHLETYLMLDEHPQYIKVVLRANLRQEFSNLVSINTRSSVIGNNHSSSDLLVKDLFEDLKDGVLLCHLIEVLTGEILPINKRKELKRVHHISNLTTALGALRRRGLDLVNNNPADIADGNPRIICGLIWQMILHFQIENNVQLLREWGFELNFAGSPSTSKVDGGGSPLSKLRVGRLKAPVDRVVLRWVNAQLAGPYNIKLADMDKSWCDGIAFNALIHRVRPELVDMGLVRRNSPKDNLEQAFRLSKEYLHIRPLLNVEDMLCEKPDKRSVITYVSQFIRTIKYLQPITTSPSLESHSLIAWIEVALNTLRSFHGPLYERYQTYAFLRQQYFEHQSVYFSIREHADTLPRDEWNRIEIDWKKIEDLLSEWNNSLKTEMPKKLADLVQWLCAAEQILRNAVEISADDSHLSLSNINKSISRYEIHFSDFPLRLKQFQCLYLSRRVDELEINSEVLEPLNIRFDTLVVDAPRHLQYLHRLQARYQLLSSVEALNQKMECWKSSDSAAAVQKSIKEYKIEADSVPAKRFEGLLTHLRVIYNEASEEDFDSIIKECHDVSAEAVKKFKQMLSNLDELAIFWEGFENFAAKIEERIARSERDRHFVIDKTDKELLRCCEKAFDGIASIASHRAQTVAKDRLSDLRKRLDDREKKQTSILEEASPAKLMKMALPVEESLTATTASGQDPELVRLQKWLFTARKLLSHVITDVNSLEKTMNEMMNCQRELQSVERERLVLLKIRNVNSEQADEYRKLRSDLLVRMQQIKSVRPLFLSFYKHYDNFSSWLNAEGNHYQEDEKKSEIINHLVFLLETFSRNEYSSWINCDSMRCKLDELKHRIETALVAKLLRDKRKLLTNIVEKWRDVSAWCDAIAEIDNRLEIFSEDVYDEECKHQRVQLEGIWQQKIHIIKKLQSIYHEAELLRCRLTKVVRFRDLLHLTVEVGKLRDRCMQTADIGLASIRDDCLENIAKNLETPIAEAFSWEEKRIRELSMVHESDVKLALETLCQIFTLNIAMFSLHMMQM
;
A
#
# COMPACT_ATOMS: atom_id res chain seq x y z
N MET A 1 -20.85 63.22 48.58
CA MET A 1 -20.42 61.87 48.15
C MET A 1 -21.12 61.42 46.87
N ASP A 2 -21.99 62.24 46.26
CA ASP A 2 -22.59 61.93 44.95
C ASP A 2 -21.84 62.55 43.75
N ASP A 3 -20.99 63.57 43.96
CA ASP A 3 -20.20 64.18 42.87
C ASP A 3 -19.02 63.33 42.38
N GLU A 4 -18.57 62.34 43.16
CA GLU A 4 -17.40 61.51 42.81
C GLU A 4 -17.77 60.29 41.95
N TYR A 5 -19.05 59.90 41.95
CA TYR A 5 -19.60 58.85 41.08
C TYR A 5 -19.89 59.39 39.66
N ASP A 6 -20.38 60.63 39.56
CA ASP A 6 -20.66 61.26 38.26
C ASP A 6 -19.39 61.65 37.49
N TYR A 7 -18.30 61.98 38.20
CA TYR A 7 -16.99 62.22 37.56
C TYR A 7 -16.33 60.95 37.00
N LYS A 8 -16.59 59.76 37.59
CA LYS A 8 -16.08 58.48 37.07
C LYS A 8 -16.87 57.97 35.87
N LEU A 9 -18.19 58.15 35.84
CA LEU A 9 -19.00 57.85 34.66
C LEU A 9 -18.78 58.85 33.52
N ALA A 10 -18.59 60.14 33.81
CA ALA A 10 -18.22 61.13 32.81
C ALA A 10 -16.79 60.91 32.25
N GLY A 11 -15.88 60.35 33.05
CA GLY A 11 -14.54 59.95 32.63
C GLY A 11 -14.51 58.73 31.71
N LEU A 12 -15.33 57.71 31.98
CA LEU A 12 -15.51 56.53 31.12
C LEU A 12 -16.23 56.88 29.81
N HIS A 13 -17.22 57.78 29.84
CA HIS A 13 -17.84 58.31 28.62
C HIS A 13 -16.88 59.17 27.78
N ARG A 14 -16.01 59.98 28.40
CA ARG A 14 -14.99 60.77 27.67
C ARG A 14 -13.89 59.93 27.02
N VAL A 15 -13.48 58.81 27.61
CA VAL A 15 -12.45 57.93 27.01
C VAL A 15 -13.04 57.07 25.88
N SER A 16 -14.34 56.74 25.95
CA SER A 16 -15.09 56.13 24.84
C SER A 16 -15.33 57.07 23.65
N ASP A 17 -15.21 58.40 23.84
CA ASP A 17 -15.34 59.38 22.75
C ASP A 17 -14.01 59.59 21.97
N GLU A 18 -12.87 59.18 22.53
CA GLU A 18 -11.54 59.30 21.89
C GLU A 18 -11.01 58.00 21.27
N LEU A 19 -11.62 56.86 21.57
CA LEU A 19 -11.24 55.53 21.06
C LEU A 19 -12.46 54.85 20.42
N ASP A 20 -12.34 54.46 19.15
CA ASP A 20 -13.47 53.92 18.38
C ASP A 20 -14.03 52.62 18.99
N ARG A 21 -15.34 52.58 19.28
CA ARG A 21 -16.05 51.37 19.78
C ARG A 21 -15.80 50.13 18.91
N ALA A 22 -15.68 50.34 17.59
CA ALA A 22 -15.35 49.30 16.62
C ALA A 22 -13.98 48.64 16.90
N GLN A 23 -12.99 49.42 17.33
CA GLN A 23 -11.64 48.94 17.65
C GLN A 23 -11.63 48.04 18.87
N ILE A 24 -12.34 48.44 19.93
CA ILE A 24 -12.44 47.69 21.18
C ILE A 24 -13.13 46.34 20.91
N SER A 25 -14.24 46.35 20.17
CA SER A 25 -14.97 45.16 19.75
C SER A 25 -14.09 44.20 18.93
N THR A 26 -13.39 44.74 17.93
CA THR A 26 -12.53 43.95 17.03
C THR A 26 -11.36 43.33 17.77
N PHE A 27 -10.68 44.08 18.64
CA PHE A 27 -9.54 43.61 19.41
C PHE A 27 -9.96 42.55 20.43
N THR A 28 -11.08 42.75 21.11
CA THR A 28 -11.63 41.77 22.06
C THR A 28 -11.94 40.44 21.36
N LYS A 29 -12.61 40.48 20.20
CA LYS A 29 -12.89 39.27 19.40
C LYS A 29 -11.62 38.60 18.89
N TRP A 30 -10.60 39.37 18.53
CA TRP A 30 -9.31 38.84 18.10
C TRP A 30 -8.58 38.10 19.23
N ILE A 31 -8.56 38.66 20.44
CA ILE A 31 -7.98 38.00 21.62
C ILE A 31 -8.74 36.72 21.93
N ASN A 32 -10.06 36.79 22.01
CA ASN A 32 -10.89 35.62 22.32
C ASN A 32 -10.76 34.52 21.26
N TYR A 33 -10.56 34.86 19.99
CA TYR A 33 -10.28 33.86 18.95
C TYR A 33 -9.04 33.02 19.25
N HIS A 34 -7.94 33.67 19.66
CA HIS A 34 -6.71 32.96 20.00
C HIS A 34 -6.81 32.24 21.36
N LEU A 35 -7.49 32.82 22.34
CA LEU A 35 -7.72 32.17 23.65
C LEU A 35 -8.69 30.99 23.57
N GLU A 36 -9.71 31.02 22.72
CA GLU A 36 -10.55 29.84 22.46
C GLU A 36 -9.75 28.70 21.83
N THR A 37 -8.74 29.04 21.02
CA THR A 37 -7.79 28.04 20.49
C THR A 37 -6.95 27.42 21.62
N TYR A 38 -6.57 28.19 22.65
CA TYR A 38 -5.92 27.68 23.87
C TYR A 38 -6.82 26.70 24.64
N LEU A 39 -8.09 27.06 24.85
CA LEU A 39 -9.06 26.27 25.60
C LEU A 39 -9.36 24.93 24.89
N MET A 40 -9.48 24.93 23.57
CA MET A 40 -9.64 23.73 22.75
C MET A 40 -8.43 22.79 22.81
N LEU A 41 -7.21 23.34 23.02
CA LEU A 41 -5.98 22.57 23.16
C LEU A 41 -5.88 21.87 24.54
N ASP A 42 -6.52 22.42 25.57
CA ASP A 42 -6.51 21.89 26.94
C ASP A 42 -7.59 20.80 27.15
N GLU A 43 -8.74 20.92 26.48
CA GLU A 43 -9.84 19.93 26.57
C GLU A 43 -9.59 18.66 25.73
N HIS A 44 -8.78 18.72 24.65
CA HIS A 44 -8.61 17.61 23.70
C HIS A 44 -7.16 17.43 23.17
N PRO A 45 -6.22 16.88 23.98
CA PRO A 45 -4.81 16.72 23.61
C PRO A 45 -4.54 15.83 22.38
N GLN A 46 -5.48 14.97 21.99
CA GLN A 46 -5.39 14.14 20.78
C GLN A 46 -5.54 14.92 19.45
N TYR A 47 -6.13 16.12 19.46
CA TYR A 47 -6.41 16.91 18.24
C TYR A 47 -5.29 17.89 17.87
N ILE A 48 -4.22 17.95 18.68
CA ILE A 48 -3.05 18.83 18.52
C ILE A 48 -2.43 18.71 17.11
N LYS A 49 -2.42 17.52 16.49
CA LYS A 49 -1.88 17.34 15.13
C LYS A 49 -2.77 17.86 14.00
N VAL A 50 -4.08 17.97 14.21
CA VAL A 50 -5.06 18.25 13.14
C VAL A 50 -5.40 19.74 13.08
N VAL A 51 -5.63 20.38 14.24
CA VAL A 51 -6.00 21.81 14.29
C VAL A 51 -4.79 22.72 14.04
N LEU A 52 -3.60 22.35 14.52
CA LEU A 52 -2.37 23.12 14.26
C LEU A 52 -1.87 23.01 12.81
N ARG A 53 -2.27 21.98 12.06
CA ARG A 53 -1.97 21.84 10.63
C ARG A 53 -2.72 22.88 9.77
N ALA A 54 -3.83 23.44 10.27
CA ALA A 54 -4.71 24.29 9.50
C ALA A 54 -4.36 25.79 9.56
N ASN A 55 -3.79 26.31 10.66
CA ASN A 55 -3.74 27.77 10.87
C ASN A 55 -2.36 28.45 10.88
N LEU A 56 -1.23 27.77 11.02
CA LEU A 56 0.09 28.42 10.96
C LEU A 56 1.17 27.45 10.44
N ARG A 57 1.34 27.39 9.11
CA ARG A 57 2.57 26.82 8.52
C ARG A 57 3.63 27.91 8.38
N GLN A 58 4.39 28.17 9.45
CA GLN A 58 5.80 28.62 9.33
C GLN A 58 6.63 28.64 10.65
N GLU A 59 6.21 28.04 11.78
CA GLU A 59 7.06 27.97 12.98
C GLU A 59 7.01 26.59 13.68
N PHE A 60 7.39 25.53 12.98
CA PHE A 60 7.38 24.16 13.52
C PHE A 60 8.78 23.61 13.86
N SER A 61 9.58 24.35 14.64
CA SER A 61 10.85 23.83 15.18
C SER A 61 10.90 23.67 16.71
N ASN A 62 10.00 24.30 17.48
CA ASN A 62 10.13 24.33 18.95
C ASN A 62 9.03 23.61 19.75
N LEU A 63 8.13 22.85 19.13
CA LEU A 63 6.96 22.25 19.80
C LEU A 63 7.13 20.79 20.29
N VAL A 64 8.35 20.25 20.33
CA VAL A 64 8.61 18.90 20.89
C VAL A 64 8.68 18.90 22.44
N SER A 65 8.62 20.06 23.10
CA SER A 65 8.80 20.17 24.56
C SER A 65 7.52 20.28 25.40
N ILE A 66 6.31 20.25 24.81
CA ILE A 66 5.07 20.48 25.59
C ILE A 66 4.47 19.19 26.19
N ASN A 67 5.08 18.01 26.01
CA ASN A 67 4.48 16.76 26.49
C ASN A 67 4.68 16.44 27.99
N THR A 68 4.88 17.44 28.86
CA THR A 68 4.92 17.21 30.32
C THR A 68 4.45 18.44 31.11
N ARG A 69 3.13 18.53 31.36
CA ARG A 69 2.48 19.02 32.62
C ARG A 69 0.98 19.29 32.43
N SER A 70 0.18 18.23 32.23
CA SER A 70 -1.30 18.32 32.39
C SER A 70 -1.75 18.16 33.85
N SER A 71 -1.00 18.72 34.80
CA SER A 71 -1.40 18.75 36.21
C SER A 71 -0.84 20.03 36.83
N VAL A 72 -1.52 21.17 36.60
CA VAL A 72 -1.77 22.28 37.55
C VAL A 72 -2.76 23.26 36.86
N ILE A 73 -4.03 22.90 36.75
CA ILE A 73 -5.12 23.89 36.77
C ILE A 73 -6.12 23.37 37.78
N GLY A 74 -6.09 23.94 38.99
CA GLY A 74 -7.02 23.59 40.05
C GLY A 74 -8.42 24.07 39.71
N ASN A 75 -9.29 23.14 39.31
CA ASN A 75 -10.69 22.94 39.73
C ASN A 75 -11.54 24.12 40.25
N ASN A 76 -11.45 25.35 39.76
CA ASN A 76 -12.30 26.45 40.23
C ASN A 76 -12.59 27.61 39.26
N HIS A 77 -12.25 27.54 37.97
CA HIS A 77 -12.60 28.60 37.02
C HIS A 77 -13.39 27.99 35.87
N SER A 78 -14.59 28.51 35.63
CA SER A 78 -15.44 28.10 34.53
C SER A 78 -14.76 28.45 33.20
N SER A 79 -14.98 27.68 32.12
CA SER A 79 -14.44 28.00 30.78
C SER A 79 -14.81 29.42 30.29
N SER A 80 -15.76 30.09 30.96
CA SER A 80 -16.17 31.48 30.73
C SER A 80 -15.26 32.54 31.37
N ASP A 81 -14.35 32.15 32.27
CA ASP A 81 -13.46 33.04 33.03
C ASP A 81 -12.11 33.29 32.31
N LEU A 82 -11.86 32.60 31.19
CA LEU A 82 -10.66 32.75 30.36
C LEU A 82 -10.89 33.59 29.08
N LEU A 83 -12.09 34.14 28.91
CA LEU A 83 -12.46 35.02 27.80
C LEU A 83 -12.51 36.48 28.27
N VAL A 84 -12.02 37.38 27.42
CA VAL A 84 -12.11 38.82 27.64
C VAL A 84 -13.54 39.29 27.38
N LYS A 85 -14.19 39.85 28.41
CA LYS A 85 -15.49 40.52 28.38
C LYS A 85 -15.30 42.03 28.36
N ASP A 86 -14.40 42.55 29.18
CA ASP A 86 -13.95 43.94 29.19
C ASP A 86 -12.44 43.99 28.96
N LEU A 87 -12.03 44.52 27.81
CA LEU A 87 -10.64 44.60 27.37
C LEU A 87 -9.73 45.31 28.39
N PHE A 88 -10.25 46.28 29.13
CA PHE A 88 -9.45 47.14 30.01
C PHE A 88 -9.40 46.64 31.45
N GLU A 89 -10.39 45.88 31.89
CA GLU A 89 -10.41 45.27 33.22
C GLU A 89 -9.74 43.88 33.21
N ASP A 90 -10.05 43.04 32.22
CA ASP A 90 -9.65 41.63 32.21
C ASP A 90 -8.16 41.44 31.88
N LEU A 91 -7.49 42.45 31.30
CA LEU A 91 -6.05 42.40 31.02
C LEU A 91 -5.18 42.97 32.17
N LYS A 92 -5.78 43.56 33.21
CA LYS A 92 -5.03 44.24 34.29
C LYS A 92 -4.12 43.32 35.10
N ASP A 93 -4.52 42.06 35.28
CA ASP A 93 -3.78 41.10 36.11
C ASP A 93 -2.62 40.41 35.37
N GLY A 94 -2.53 40.63 34.05
CA GLY A 94 -1.53 40.07 33.14
C GLY A 94 -1.67 38.57 32.87
N VAL A 95 -2.65 37.87 33.44
CA VAL A 95 -2.81 36.41 33.29
C VAL A 95 -3.28 36.08 31.86
N LEU A 96 -4.35 36.73 31.40
CA LEU A 96 -4.87 36.52 30.04
C LEU A 96 -3.88 36.98 28.97
N LEU A 97 -3.14 38.07 29.23
CA LEU A 97 -2.10 38.54 28.32
C LEU A 97 -0.96 37.51 28.19
N CYS A 98 -0.56 36.88 29.29
CA CYS A 98 0.41 35.78 29.24
C CYS A 98 -0.13 34.61 28.43
N HIS A 99 -1.32 34.08 28.72
CA HIS A 99 -1.89 32.96 27.95
C HIS A 99 -2.02 33.28 26.46
N LEU A 100 -2.42 34.51 26.10
CA LEU A 100 -2.46 34.95 24.70
C LEU A 100 -1.08 34.88 24.04
N ILE A 101 -0.01 35.31 24.73
CA ILE A 101 1.36 35.20 24.22
C ILE A 101 1.78 33.74 24.10
N GLU A 102 1.41 32.88 25.05
CA GLU A 102 1.69 31.44 24.98
C GLU A 102 1.09 30.83 23.70
N VAL A 103 -0.16 31.17 23.36
CA VAL A 103 -0.82 30.71 22.12
C VAL A 103 -0.11 31.26 20.88
N LEU A 104 0.19 32.55 20.87
CA LEU A 104 0.75 33.21 19.68
C LEU A 104 2.20 32.79 19.41
N THR A 105 2.95 32.36 20.43
CA THR A 105 4.39 32.10 20.33
C THR A 105 4.81 30.65 20.61
N GLY A 106 3.92 29.83 21.19
CA GLY A 106 4.19 28.48 21.68
C GLY A 106 5.11 28.41 22.91
N GLU A 107 5.47 29.55 23.53
CA GLU A 107 6.36 29.61 24.70
C GLU A 107 5.56 29.68 25.99
N ILE A 108 5.84 28.79 26.96
CA ILE A 108 5.19 28.79 28.27
C ILE A 108 5.79 29.90 29.16
N LEU A 109 4.94 30.72 29.76
CA LEU A 109 5.36 31.85 30.59
C LEU A 109 5.14 31.57 32.09
N PRO A 110 6.03 32.05 32.98
CA PRO A 110 5.83 31.97 34.42
C PRO A 110 4.75 32.96 34.88
N ILE A 111 3.56 32.44 35.21
CA ILE A 111 2.40 33.23 35.67
C ILE A 111 2.17 33.03 37.17
N ASN A 112 1.96 34.12 37.92
CA ASN A 112 1.50 34.04 39.31
C ASN A 112 -0.01 33.80 39.35
N LYS A 113 -0.43 32.62 39.81
CA LYS A 113 -1.86 32.17 39.88
C LYS A 113 -2.36 32.01 41.32
N ARG A 114 -2.13 32.99 42.20
CA ARG A 114 -2.60 32.92 43.61
C ARG A 114 -4.11 33.20 43.70
N LYS A 115 -4.77 32.63 44.71
CA LYS A 115 -6.23 32.71 44.96
C LYS A 115 -6.76 34.14 45.09
N GLU A 116 -5.90 35.09 45.51
CA GLU A 116 -6.15 36.53 45.46
C GLU A 116 -4.91 37.23 44.88
N LEU A 117 -5.05 37.85 43.71
CA LEU A 117 -3.98 38.62 43.08
C LEU A 117 -3.98 40.05 43.64
N LYS A 118 -2.81 40.51 44.08
CA LYS A 118 -2.55 41.89 44.50
C LYS A 118 -1.87 42.63 43.35
N ARG A 119 -1.96 43.95 43.32
CA ARG A 119 -1.33 44.80 42.28
C ARG A 119 0.14 44.46 41.98
N VAL A 120 0.91 44.07 43.01
CA VAL A 120 2.31 43.63 42.83
C VAL A 120 2.44 42.36 41.97
N HIS A 121 1.48 41.44 42.06
CA HIS A 121 1.40 40.24 41.22
C HIS A 121 0.98 40.58 39.78
N HIS A 122 0.05 41.54 39.61
CA HIS A 122 -0.34 42.05 38.30
C HIS A 122 0.86 42.63 37.55
N ILE A 123 1.60 43.52 38.21
CA ILE A 123 2.82 44.14 37.66
C ILE A 123 3.87 43.06 37.33
N SER A 124 4.02 42.04 38.18
CA SER A 124 4.95 40.94 37.90
C SER A 124 4.55 40.14 36.66
N ASN A 125 3.28 39.75 36.52
CA ASN A 125 2.78 39.00 35.36
C ASN A 125 2.91 39.83 34.07
N LEU A 126 2.52 41.10 34.13
CA LEU A 126 2.66 42.04 33.01
C LEU A 126 4.12 42.28 32.63
N THR A 127 5.03 42.33 33.60
CA THR A 127 6.47 42.43 33.32
C THR A 127 6.98 41.20 32.58
N THR A 128 6.55 40.00 32.97
CA THR A 128 6.83 38.76 32.24
C THR A 128 6.28 38.80 30.82
N ALA A 129 5.01 39.18 30.64
CA ALA A 129 4.37 39.29 29.33
C ALA A 129 5.10 40.27 28.40
N LEU A 130 5.35 41.50 28.85
CA LEU A 130 6.06 42.50 28.05
C LEU A 130 7.52 42.09 27.79
N GLY A 131 8.17 41.40 28.73
CA GLY A 131 9.50 40.83 28.54
C GLY A 131 9.54 39.77 27.42
N ALA A 132 8.54 38.91 27.34
CA ALA A 132 8.39 37.93 26.27
C ALA A 132 8.20 38.61 24.90
N LEU A 133 7.32 39.62 24.83
CA LEU A 133 7.09 40.39 23.60
C LEU A 133 8.37 41.12 23.10
N ARG A 134 9.16 41.72 24.01
CA ARG A 134 10.43 42.36 23.64
C ARG A 134 11.45 41.36 23.09
N ARG A 135 11.54 40.14 23.67
CA ARG A 135 12.43 39.08 23.16
C ARG A 135 12.06 38.65 21.73
N ARG A 136 10.78 38.78 21.34
CA ARG A 136 10.29 38.51 19.99
C ARG A 136 10.41 39.70 19.03
N GLY A 137 11.05 40.79 19.45
CA GLY A 137 11.36 41.92 18.58
C GLY A 137 10.30 43.02 18.53
N LEU A 138 9.31 43.02 19.44
CA LEU A 138 8.40 44.15 19.57
C LEU A 138 9.08 45.32 20.30
N ASP A 139 9.22 46.45 19.60
CA ASP A 139 9.61 47.73 20.20
C ASP A 139 8.43 48.34 20.95
N LEU A 140 8.27 47.91 22.20
CA LEU A 140 7.23 48.38 23.11
C LEU A 140 7.52 49.81 23.62
N VAL A 141 7.37 50.81 22.75
CA VAL A 141 7.48 52.23 23.11
C VAL A 141 6.25 52.63 23.94
N ASN A 142 6.47 53.17 25.12
CA ASN A 142 5.44 53.66 26.06
C ASN A 142 4.47 52.59 26.61
N ASN A 143 4.87 51.31 26.68
CA ASN A 143 4.12 50.27 27.40
C ASN A 143 4.80 49.96 28.75
N ASN A 144 4.30 50.56 29.83
CA ASN A 144 4.73 50.30 31.20
C ASN A 144 3.77 49.29 31.87
N PRO A 145 4.27 48.24 32.54
CA PRO A 145 3.43 47.31 33.31
C PRO A 145 2.47 48.00 34.30
N ALA A 146 2.86 49.13 34.90
CA ALA A 146 2.00 49.86 35.82
C ALA A 146 0.75 50.44 35.12
N ASP A 147 0.92 51.03 33.94
CA ASP A 147 -0.18 51.66 33.20
C ASP A 147 -1.19 50.64 32.66
N ILE A 148 -0.73 49.41 32.36
CA ILE A 148 -1.60 48.29 31.98
C ILE A 148 -2.34 47.75 33.21
N ALA A 149 -1.66 47.64 34.36
CA ALA A 149 -2.30 47.25 35.62
C ALA A 149 -3.34 48.27 36.09
N ASP A 150 -3.23 49.53 35.64
CA ASP A 150 -4.21 50.60 35.85
C ASP A 150 -5.37 50.59 34.85
N GLY A 151 -5.30 49.74 33.81
CA GLY A 151 -6.35 49.62 32.80
C GLY A 151 -6.39 50.76 31.80
N ASN A 152 -5.27 51.44 31.53
CA ASN A 152 -5.27 52.60 30.64
C ASN A 152 -5.68 52.21 29.20
N PRO A 153 -6.84 52.68 28.69
CA PRO A 153 -7.39 52.20 27.42
C PRO A 153 -6.49 52.45 26.21
N ARG A 154 -5.81 53.61 26.17
CA ARG A 154 -4.94 53.98 25.05
C ARG A 154 -3.70 53.08 24.97
N ILE A 155 -3.15 52.71 26.13
CA ILE A 155 -1.95 51.86 26.22
C ILE A 155 -2.32 50.41 25.91
N ILE A 156 -3.44 49.91 26.45
CA ILE A 156 -3.92 48.56 26.17
C ILE A 156 -4.25 48.37 24.69
N CYS A 157 -5.03 49.28 24.08
CA CYS A 157 -5.31 49.20 22.64
C CYS A 157 -4.05 49.37 21.78
N GLY A 158 -3.10 50.22 22.20
CA GLY A 158 -1.79 50.36 21.55
C GLY A 158 -0.99 49.06 21.56
N LEU A 159 -0.95 48.37 22.70
CA LEU A 159 -0.27 47.09 22.87
C LEU A 159 -0.90 45.99 22.02
N ILE A 160 -2.23 45.83 22.08
CA ILE A 160 -2.92 44.80 21.30
C ILE A 160 -2.77 45.05 19.80
N TRP A 161 -2.81 46.31 19.36
CA TRP A 161 -2.50 46.66 17.97
C TRP A 161 -1.09 46.27 17.56
N GLN A 162 -0.08 46.51 18.41
CA GLN A 162 1.30 46.08 18.15
C GLN A 162 1.42 44.56 18.03
N MET A 163 0.69 43.81 18.85
CA MET A 163 0.63 42.34 18.76
C MET A 163 -0.04 41.86 17.47
N ILE A 164 -1.20 42.43 17.10
CA ILE A 164 -1.89 42.11 15.84
C ILE A 164 -0.98 42.43 14.64
N LEU A 165 -0.34 43.59 14.67
CA LEU A 165 0.58 44.01 13.62
C LEU A 165 1.70 42.99 13.44
N HIS A 166 2.36 42.59 14.51
CA HIS A 166 3.51 41.69 14.46
C HIS A 166 3.12 40.24 14.15
N PHE A 167 2.22 39.64 14.93
CA PHE A 167 1.92 38.21 14.85
C PHE A 167 0.93 37.84 13.72
N GLN A 168 0.11 38.79 13.27
CA GLN A 168 -0.82 38.55 12.17
C GLN A 168 -0.39 39.26 10.88
N ILE A 169 -0.27 40.59 10.91
CA ILE A 169 -0.18 41.37 9.67
C ILE A 169 1.21 41.31 9.04
N GLU A 170 2.30 41.44 9.80
CA GLU A 170 3.68 41.35 9.29
C GLU A 170 3.92 39.96 8.67
N ASN A 171 3.48 38.91 9.35
CA ASN A 171 3.48 37.54 8.82
C ASN A 171 2.71 37.44 7.51
N ASN A 172 1.52 38.03 7.42
CA ASN A 172 0.72 38.00 6.18
C ASN A 172 1.36 38.81 5.06
N VAL A 173 2.00 39.93 5.36
CA VAL A 173 2.72 40.74 4.37
C VAL A 173 4.00 40.03 3.93
N GLN A 174 4.66 39.28 4.80
CA GLN A 174 5.80 38.45 4.44
C GLN A 174 5.38 37.36 3.43
N LEU A 175 4.23 36.71 3.64
CA LEU A 175 3.65 35.79 2.66
C LEU A 175 3.44 36.46 1.28
N LEU A 176 3.00 37.73 1.26
CA LEU A 176 2.87 38.46 -0.01
C LEU A 176 4.21 38.71 -0.71
N ARG A 177 5.29 38.95 0.04
CA ARG A 177 6.64 39.07 -0.53
C ARG A 177 7.14 37.73 -1.07
N GLU A 178 6.89 36.64 -0.34
CA GLU A 178 7.19 35.29 -0.79
C GLU A 178 6.45 34.96 -2.09
N TRP A 179 5.25 35.52 -2.31
CA TRP A 179 4.51 35.42 -3.58
C TRP A 179 4.94 36.43 -4.65
N GLY A 180 6.10 37.07 -4.52
CA GLY A 180 6.67 37.95 -5.54
C GLY A 180 6.00 39.34 -5.64
N PHE A 181 5.20 39.76 -4.64
CA PHE A 181 4.58 41.09 -4.66
C PHE A 181 5.61 42.19 -4.28
N GLU A 182 6.37 42.70 -5.26
CA GLU A 182 7.42 43.71 -5.03
C GLU A 182 6.88 45.03 -4.48
N LEU A 183 7.30 45.40 -3.27
CA LEU A 183 7.00 46.69 -2.62
C LEU A 183 7.96 47.80 -3.08
N ASN A 184 8.14 47.97 -4.39
CA ASN A 184 8.94 49.07 -4.93
C ASN A 184 8.12 50.38 -4.95
N PHE A 185 8.63 51.41 -4.26
CA PHE A 185 8.01 52.73 -4.17
C PHE A 185 8.25 53.52 -5.46
N ALA A 186 7.18 53.92 -6.15
CA ALA A 186 7.22 55.07 -7.02
C ALA A 186 6.91 56.33 -6.19
N GLY A 187 7.88 57.23 -6.08
CA GLY A 187 7.66 58.66 -5.78
C GLY A 187 7.91 59.13 -4.35
N SER A 188 9.13 59.61 -4.07
CA SER A 188 9.38 60.98 -3.55
C SER A 188 10.87 61.34 -3.66
N PRO A 189 11.22 62.63 -3.90
CA PRO A 189 12.53 63.03 -4.40
C PRO A 189 13.50 63.50 -3.30
N SER A 190 14.78 63.10 -3.45
CA SER A 190 16.03 63.72 -2.93
C SER A 190 16.21 63.75 -1.39
N THR A 191 17.39 63.54 -0.78
CA THR A 191 18.77 63.97 -1.12
C THR A 191 19.87 63.06 -0.52
N SER A 192 21.07 63.14 -1.13
CA SER A 192 22.43 62.82 -0.64
C SER A 192 22.93 61.37 -0.49
N LYS A 193 23.61 60.93 -1.57
CA LYS A 193 24.94 60.28 -1.71
C LYS A 193 25.63 59.54 -0.52
N VAL A 194 26.01 58.29 -0.85
CA VAL A 194 27.32 57.59 -0.70
C VAL A 194 27.85 57.28 0.72
N ASP A 195 27.94 55.99 1.09
CA ASP A 195 29.23 55.23 1.10
C ASP A 195 29.12 53.73 1.49
N GLY A 196 29.98 52.91 0.87
CA GLY A 196 30.82 51.90 1.53
C GLY A 196 30.27 50.53 2.00
N GLY A 197 30.58 49.48 1.23
CA GLY A 197 31.11 48.18 1.71
C GLY A 197 30.40 47.42 2.83
N GLY A 198 29.55 46.46 2.48
CA GLY A 198 29.06 45.43 3.40
C GLY A 198 28.79 44.11 2.69
N SER A 199 29.32 43.02 3.24
CA SER A 199 29.15 41.63 2.80
C SER A 199 27.65 41.27 2.60
N PRO A 200 27.29 40.36 1.66
CA PRO A 200 25.88 40.07 1.31
C PRO A 200 25.03 39.51 2.47
N LEU A 201 25.67 39.06 3.56
CA LEU A 201 25.01 38.41 4.70
C LEU A 201 24.41 39.37 5.74
N SER A 202 24.47 40.69 5.53
CA SER A 202 23.93 41.68 6.48
C SER A 202 22.46 42.06 6.26
N LYS A 203 21.77 41.51 5.24
CA LYS A 203 20.38 41.86 4.91
C LYS A 203 19.30 40.87 5.38
N LEU A 204 19.65 39.86 6.19
CA LEU A 204 18.69 38.97 6.86
C LEU A 204 18.55 39.31 8.36
N ARG A 205 18.44 40.61 8.70
CA ARG A 205 17.79 41.00 9.95
C ARG A 205 16.29 41.15 9.67
N VAL A 206 15.45 40.54 10.50
CA VAL A 206 14.00 40.79 10.56
C VAL A 206 13.80 42.30 10.68
N GLY A 207 13.52 42.94 9.54
CA GLY A 207 13.54 44.39 9.41
C GLY A 207 12.12 44.90 9.19
N ARG A 208 11.68 45.80 10.08
CA ARG A 208 10.42 46.56 10.02
C ARG A 208 9.93 46.84 8.60
N LEU A 209 8.60 46.82 8.43
CA LEU A 209 7.93 47.38 7.26
C LEU A 209 8.40 48.83 7.00
N LYS A 210 9.07 49.06 5.87
CA LYS A 210 9.47 50.41 5.42
C LYS A 210 8.28 51.25 4.92
N ALA A 211 7.14 50.61 4.64
CA ALA A 211 5.91 51.24 4.16
C ALA A 211 4.80 51.18 5.23
N PRO A 212 3.92 52.20 5.31
CA PRO A 212 2.70 52.12 6.10
C PRO A 212 1.86 50.88 5.72
N VAL A 213 1.42 50.13 6.71
CA VAL A 213 0.71 48.84 6.58
C VAL A 213 -0.58 48.96 5.76
N ASP A 214 -1.32 50.04 5.99
CA ASP A 214 -2.53 50.39 5.27
C ASP A 214 -2.27 50.47 3.76
N ARG A 215 -1.16 51.07 3.33
CA ARG A 215 -0.79 51.14 1.91
C ARG A 215 -0.45 49.77 1.33
N VAL A 216 0.21 48.91 2.10
CA VAL A 216 0.59 47.56 1.66
C VAL A 216 -0.66 46.71 1.42
N VAL A 217 -1.55 46.66 2.41
CA VAL A 217 -2.78 45.88 2.34
C VAL A 217 -3.71 46.46 1.26
N LEU A 218 -3.86 47.78 1.19
CA LEU A 218 -4.67 48.44 0.17
C LEU A 218 -4.17 48.15 -1.25
N ARG A 219 -2.85 48.18 -1.48
CA ARG A 219 -2.28 47.86 -2.79
C ARG A 219 -2.54 46.41 -3.17
N TRP A 220 -2.42 45.49 -2.22
CA TRP A 220 -2.75 44.09 -2.45
C TRP A 220 -4.23 43.90 -2.80
N VAL A 221 -5.15 44.50 -2.04
CA VAL A 221 -6.59 44.42 -2.34
C VAL A 221 -6.89 44.99 -3.72
N ASN A 222 -6.35 46.17 -4.06
CA ASN A 222 -6.53 46.76 -5.38
C ASN A 222 -5.96 45.90 -6.50
N ALA A 223 -4.85 45.19 -6.29
CA ALA A 223 -4.33 44.24 -7.25
C ALA A 223 -5.32 43.08 -7.51
N GLN A 224 -6.06 42.64 -6.49
CA GLN A 224 -7.06 41.59 -6.62
C GLN A 224 -8.35 42.07 -7.31
N LEU A 225 -8.77 43.32 -7.08
CA LEU A 225 -10.10 43.78 -7.43
C LEU A 225 -10.18 44.70 -8.66
N ALA A 226 -9.10 45.41 -8.99
CA ALA A 226 -9.12 46.45 -10.03
C ALA A 226 -9.31 45.87 -11.45
N GLY A 227 -8.76 44.69 -11.75
CA GLY A 227 -8.95 44.02 -13.03
C GLY A 227 -10.32 43.33 -13.13
N PRO A 228 -10.58 42.29 -12.31
CA PRO A 228 -11.78 41.44 -12.47
C PRO A 228 -13.12 42.14 -12.20
N TYR A 229 -13.14 43.16 -11.32
CA TYR A 229 -14.39 43.80 -10.88
C TYR A 229 -14.45 45.30 -11.15
N ASN A 230 -13.37 45.90 -11.67
CA ASN A 230 -13.20 47.34 -11.86
C ASN A 230 -13.43 48.15 -10.56
N ILE A 231 -13.02 47.60 -9.42
CA ILE A 231 -13.11 48.25 -8.10
C ILE A 231 -11.73 48.77 -7.72
N LYS A 232 -11.62 50.07 -7.43
CA LYS A 232 -10.40 50.71 -6.91
C LYS A 232 -10.71 51.39 -5.59
N LEU A 233 -10.12 50.88 -4.52
CA LEU A 233 -10.26 51.40 -3.17
C LEU A 233 -9.22 52.50 -2.93
N ALA A 234 -9.65 53.59 -2.31
CA ALA A 234 -8.78 54.74 -2.00
C ALA A 234 -8.19 54.67 -0.59
N ASP A 235 -8.86 53.96 0.32
CA ASP A 235 -8.53 53.87 1.73
C ASP A 235 -8.90 52.51 2.34
N MET A 236 -8.50 52.31 3.59
CA MET A 236 -8.83 51.13 4.41
C MET A 236 -9.91 51.46 5.45
N ASP A 237 -10.71 52.50 5.22
CA ASP A 237 -11.82 52.89 6.08
C ASP A 237 -13.13 53.01 5.26
N LYS A 238 -13.44 54.18 4.70
CA LYS A 238 -14.73 54.49 4.07
C LYS A 238 -15.02 53.67 2.81
N SER A 239 -13.98 53.28 2.07
CA SER A 239 -14.09 52.47 0.85
C SER A 239 -14.64 51.06 1.09
N TRP A 240 -14.84 50.65 2.35
CA TRP A 240 -15.32 49.33 2.75
C TRP A 240 -16.75 49.34 3.32
N CYS A 241 -17.34 50.52 3.54
CA CYS A 241 -18.66 50.67 4.17
C CYS A 241 -19.82 50.10 3.34
N ASP A 242 -19.68 50.05 2.01
CA ASP A 242 -20.72 49.57 1.09
C ASP A 242 -20.82 48.03 1.02
N GLY A 243 -19.86 47.32 1.63
CA GLY A 243 -19.77 45.87 1.63
C GLY A 243 -19.41 45.25 0.27
N ILE A 244 -19.22 46.04 -0.79
CA ILE A 244 -18.97 45.54 -2.14
C ILE A 244 -17.56 44.94 -2.22
N ALA A 245 -16.57 45.62 -1.62
CA ALA A 245 -15.18 45.15 -1.60
C ALA A 245 -15.02 43.79 -0.90
N PHE A 246 -15.74 43.55 0.20
CA PHE A 246 -15.70 42.27 0.90
C PHE A 246 -16.30 41.14 0.06
N ASN A 247 -17.47 41.36 -0.54
CA ASN A 247 -18.11 40.39 -1.43
C ASN A 247 -17.25 40.10 -2.67
N ALA A 248 -16.58 41.12 -3.21
CA ALA A 248 -15.67 40.95 -4.34
C ALA A 248 -14.44 40.09 -3.99
N LEU A 249 -13.89 40.22 -2.78
CA LEU A 249 -12.81 39.34 -2.29
C LEU A 249 -13.30 37.90 -2.10
N ILE A 250 -14.51 37.70 -1.58
CA ILE A 250 -15.12 36.36 -1.43
C ILE A 250 -15.35 35.73 -2.80
N HIS A 251 -15.95 36.47 -3.75
CA HIS A 251 -16.15 36.02 -5.13
C HIS A 251 -14.83 35.69 -5.82
N ARG A 252 -13.75 36.44 -5.53
CA ARG A 252 -12.43 36.15 -6.09
C ARG A 252 -11.92 34.78 -5.63
N VAL A 253 -12.14 34.43 -4.36
CA VAL A 253 -11.74 33.13 -3.77
C VAL A 253 -12.66 31.99 -4.24
N ARG A 254 -13.96 32.23 -4.26
CA ARG A 254 -15.00 31.28 -4.65
C ARG A 254 -16.12 32.00 -5.42
N PRO A 255 -16.05 32.05 -6.76
CA PRO A 255 -17.01 32.76 -7.60
C PRO A 255 -18.46 32.27 -7.40
N GLU A 256 -18.64 30.99 -7.10
CA GLU A 256 -19.94 30.34 -6.93
C GLU A 256 -20.75 30.86 -5.73
N LEU A 257 -20.12 31.55 -4.77
CA LEU A 257 -20.78 31.97 -3.53
C LEU A 257 -21.45 33.34 -3.61
N VAL A 258 -21.10 34.19 -4.58
CA VAL A 258 -21.48 35.60 -4.60
C VAL A 258 -21.94 36.02 -6.00
N ASP A 259 -23.12 36.61 -6.13
CA ASP A 259 -23.50 37.27 -7.38
C ASP A 259 -23.16 38.77 -7.32
N MET A 260 -22.05 39.15 -7.98
CA MET A 260 -21.59 40.54 -8.03
C MET A 260 -22.55 41.50 -8.76
N GLY A 261 -23.49 40.99 -9.56
CA GLY A 261 -24.56 41.79 -10.17
C GLY A 261 -25.69 42.13 -9.18
N LEU A 262 -25.95 41.27 -8.21
CA LEU A 262 -26.89 41.54 -7.10
C LEU A 262 -26.24 42.42 -6.02
N VAL A 263 -25.00 42.16 -5.65
CA VAL A 263 -24.26 42.92 -4.63
C VAL A 263 -24.21 44.42 -4.94
N ARG A 264 -24.04 44.81 -6.21
CA ARG A 264 -24.01 46.24 -6.62
C ARG A 264 -25.37 46.96 -6.48
N ARG A 265 -26.47 46.22 -6.32
CA ARG A 265 -27.84 46.75 -6.22
C ARG A 265 -28.41 46.69 -4.80
N ASN A 266 -27.81 45.88 -3.93
CA ASN A 266 -28.24 45.69 -2.56
C ASN A 266 -27.83 46.85 -1.64
N SER A 267 -28.47 46.94 -0.47
CA SER A 267 -28.09 47.93 0.52
C SER A 267 -26.72 47.60 1.16
N PRO A 268 -25.96 48.61 1.64
CA PRO A 268 -24.70 48.39 2.35
C PRO A 268 -24.80 47.40 3.52
N LYS A 269 -25.91 47.45 4.26
CA LYS A 269 -26.19 46.56 5.39
C LYS A 269 -26.30 45.10 4.94
N ASP A 270 -27.09 44.84 3.89
CA ASP A 270 -27.29 43.49 3.36
C ASP A 270 -25.98 42.92 2.79
N ASN A 271 -25.19 43.75 2.10
CA ASN A 271 -23.89 43.36 1.57
C ASN A 271 -22.91 42.97 2.67
N LEU A 272 -22.84 43.74 3.76
CA LEU A 272 -21.97 43.46 4.90
C LEU A 272 -22.40 42.20 5.66
N GLU A 273 -23.70 42.02 5.90
CA GLU A 273 -24.24 40.80 6.53
C GLU A 273 -23.95 39.56 5.69
N GLN A 274 -24.16 39.65 4.37
CA GLN A 274 -23.85 38.58 3.43
C GLN A 274 -22.36 38.26 3.45
N ALA A 275 -21.49 39.27 3.35
CA ALA A 275 -20.05 39.04 3.30
C ALA A 275 -19.54 38.35 4.57
N PHE A 276 -19.92 38.83 5.75
CA PHE A 276 -19.46 38.25 7.02
C PHE A 276 -20.03 36.85 7.28
N ARG A 277 -21.26 36.59 6.82
CA ARG A 277 -21.85 35.24 6.89
C ARG A 277 -21.11 34.27 5.96
N LEU A 278 -20.95 34.63 4.69
CA LEU A 278 -20.30 33.76 3.70
C LEU A 278 -18.83 33.50 4.02
N SER A 279 -18.10 34.51 4.50
CA SER A 279 -16.70 34.32 4.91
C SER A 279 -16.57 33.39 6.13
N LYS A 280 -17.51 33.44 7.08
CA LYS A 280 -17.52 32.55 8.25
C LYS A 280 -17.85 31.10 7.86
N GLU A 281 -18.92 30.91 7.09
CA GLU A 281 -19.45 29.58 6.75
C GLU A 281 -18.55 28.82 5.77
N TYR A 282 -18.02 29.51 4.75
CA TYR A 282 -17.36 28.85 3.61
C TYR A 282 -15.85 29.10 3.54
N LEU A 283 -15.36 30.23 4.05
CA LEU A 283 -13.94 30.58 4.03
C LEU A 283 -13.25 30.38 5.40
N HIS A 284 -14.02 29.98 6.42
CA HIS A 284 -13.57 29.84 7.81
C HIS A 284 -12.89 31.11 8.37
N ILE A 285 -13.25 32.28 7.85
CA ILE A 285 -12.76 33.58 8.34
C ILE A 285 -13.69 34.06 9.45
N ARG A 286 -13.16 34.27 10.65
CA ARG A 286 -13.96 34.67 11.80
C ARG A 286 -14.42 36.14 11.67
N PRO A 287 -15.72 36.45 11.87
CA PRO A 287 -16.25 37.80 11.74
C PRO A 287 -15.81 38.68 12.93
N LEU A 288 -14.67 39.35 12.77
CA LEU A 288 -14.14 40.28 13.78
C LEU A 288 -14.90 41.61 13.79
N LEU A 289 -15.41 42.04 12.64
CA LEU A 289 -16.20 43.27 12.51
C LEU A 289 -17.70 42.99 12.69
N ASN A 290 -18.44 43.93 13.27
CA ASN A 290 -19.90 43.94 13.19
C ASN A 290 -20.36 44.85 12.04
N VAL A 291 -21.58 44.60 11.56
CA VAL A 291 -22.21 45.41 10.51
C VAL A 291 -22.40 46.85 10.96
N GLU A 292 -22.90 47.04 12.19
CA GLU A 292 -23.15 48.37 12.77
C GLU A 292 -21.85 49.17 13.00
N ASP A 293 -20.72 48.49 13.21
CA ASP A 293 -19.39 49.12 13.36
C ASP A 293 -18.87 49.69 12.02
N MET A 294 -19.37 49.18 10.88
CA MET A 294 -18.97 49.60 9.53
C MET A 294 -19.91 50.65 8.91
N LEU A 295 -21.16 50.74 9.38
CA LEU A 295 -22.15 51.71 8.90
C LEU A 295 -22.00 53.10 9.55
N CYS A 296 -20.96 53.32 10.34
CA CYS A 296 -20.65 54.61 10.96
C CYS A 296 -19.96 55.59 9.99
N GLU A 297 -19.96 56.89 10.30
CA GLU A 297 -19.42 57.94 9.41
C GLU A 297 -17.91 57.79 9.11
N LYS A 298 -17.18 57.12 10.00
CA LYS A 298 -15.73 56.87 9.91
C LYS A 298 -15.39 55.52 10.57
N PRO A 299 -15.36 54.41 9.82
CA PRO A 299 -14.94 53.13 10.38
C PRO A 299 -13.45 53.14 10.74
N ASP A 300 -13.08 52.44 11.81
CA ASP A 300 -11.69 52.36 12.25
C ASP A 300 -10.85 51.54 11.27
N LYS A 301 -9.88 52.19 10.63
CA LYS A 301 -8.97 51.55 9.66
C LYS A 301 -8.19 50.38 10.24
N ARG A 302 -7.84 50.40 11.55
CA ARG A 302 -7.10 49.28 12.17
C ARG A 302 -7.96 48.03 12.26
N SER A 303 -9.24 48.21 12.59
CA SER A 303 -10.23 47.14 12.63
C SER A 303 -10.45 46.52 11.25
N VAL A 304 -10.61 47.35 10.22
CA VAL A 304 -10.74 46.90 8.82
C VAL A 304 -9.50 46.14 8.36
N ILE A 305 -8.29 46.67 8.58
CA ILE A 305 -7.03 46.00 8.23
C ILE A 305 -6.89 44.65 8.94
N THR A 306 -7.24 44.59 10.23
CA THR A 306 -7.17 43.35 11.02
C THR A 306 -8.07 42.28 10.40
N TYR A 307 -9.30 42.63 10.04
CA TYR A 307 -10.23 41.70 9.41
C TYR A 307 -9.80 41.30 8.00
N VAL A 308 -9.49 42.27 7.13
CA VAL A 308 -9.08 42.04 5.73
C VAL A 308 -7.81 41.20 5.65
N SER A 309 -6.87 41.38 6.58
CA SER A 309 -5.63 40.60 6.58
C SER A 309 -5.86 39.09 6.76
N GLN A 310 -6.99 38.64 7.32
CA GLN A 310 -7.34 37.21 7.39
C GLN A 310 -7.55 36.61 5.99
N PHE A 311 -8.09 37.38 5.04
CA PHE A 311 -8.29 36.93 3.66
C PHE A 311 -6.97 36.61 2.94
N ILE A 312 -5.88 37.29 3.30
CA ILE A 312 -4.54 37.03 2.73
C ILE A 312 -4.14 35.56 2.96
N ARG A 313 -4.49 34.95 4.10
CA ARG A 313 -4.17 33.55 4.38
C ARG A 313 -5.02 32.56 3.58
N THR A 314 -6.29 32.90 3.36
CA THR A 314 -7.25 32.05 2.64
C THR A 314 -7.05 32.09 1.12
N ILE A 315 -6.48 33.17 0.59
CA ILE A 315 -6.23 33.40 -0.86
C ILE A 315 -5.06 32.57 -1.42
N LYS A 316 -4.38 31.75 -0.60
CA LYS A 316 -3.29 30.82 -0.99
C LYS A 316 -3.62 29.85 -2.13
N TYR A 317 -4.89 29.67 -2.49
CA TYR A 317 -5.35 28.78 -3.55
C TYR A 317 -5.67 29.47 -4.89
N LEU A 318 -5.45 30.79 -5.00
CA LEU A 318 -5.53 31.50 -6.27
C LEU A 318 -4.13 31.68 -6.85
N GLN A 319 -3.95 31.31 -8.11
CA GLN A 319 -2.77 31.73 -8.88
C GLN A 319 -2.58 33.26 -8.81
N PRO A 320 -1.34 33.76 -8.89
CA PRO A 320 -1.09 35.20 -8.97
C PRO A 320 -1.95 35.83 -10.07
N ILE A 321 -2.49 37.01 -9.78
CA ILE A 321 -3.24 37.86 -10.70
C ILE A 321 -2.55 37.87 -12.06
N THR A 322 -3.30 37.69 -13.15
CA THR A 322 -2.84 37.82 -14.54
C THR A 322 -1.91 39.03 -14.70
N THR A 323 -0.61 38.79 -14.56
CA THR A 323 0.42 39.73 -14.90
C THR A 323 0.63 39.57 -16.40
N SER A 324 0.76 40.68 -17.12
CA SER A 324 1.09 40.64 -18.54
C SER A 324 2.31 39.72 -18.76
N PRO A 325 2.33 38.84 -19.78
CA PRO A 325 3.40 37.87 -20.02
C PRO A 325 4.81 38.48 -20.02
N SER A 326 4.93 39.78 -20.33
CA SER A 326 6.16 40.56 -20.28
C SER A 326 6.75 40.73 -18.87
N LEU A 327 5.93 40.89 -17.82
CA LEU A 327 6.39 41.16 -16.45
C LEU A 327 6.83 39.88 -15.73
N GLU A 328 6.13 38.78 -15.96
CA GLU A 328 6.51 37.43 -15.49
C GLU A 328 7.81 36.95 -16.15
N SER A 329 7.95 37.23 -17.45
CA SER A 329 9.16 36.90 -18.21
C SER A 329 10.39 37.68 -17.70
N HIS A 330 10.26 38.97 -17.36
CA HIS A 330 11.38 39.75 -16.83
C HIS A 330 11.80 39.33 -15.42
N SER A 331 10.85 38.99 -14.55
CA SER A 331 11.15 38.45 -13.22
C SER A 331 11.84 37.08 -13.31
N LEU A 332 11.38 36.21 -14.22
CA LEU A 332 11.98 34.90 -14.44
C LEU A 332 13.39 35.03 -15.03
N ILE A 333 13.61 35.90 -16.02
CA ILE A 333 14.93 36.17 -16.61
C ILE A 333 15.91 36.68 -15.55
N ALA A 334 15.50 37.67 -14.74
CA ALA A 334 16.36 38.22 -13.69
C ALA A 334 16.73 37.17 -12.63
N TRP A 335 15.78 36.30 -12.25
CA TRP A 335 16.06 35.18 -11.35
C TRP A 335 17.00 34.16 -11.99
N ILE A 336 16.78 33.79 -13.26
CA ILE A 336 17.63 32.84 -14.01
C ILE A 336 19.08 33.32 -14.03
N GLU A 337 19.33 34.60 -14.28
CA GLU A 337 20.67 35.18 -14.29
C GLU A 337 21.35 35.09 -12.91
N VAL A 338 20.62 35.42 -11.84
CA VAL A 338 21.15 35.32 -10.47
C VAL A 338 21.41 33.86 -10.09
N ALA A 339 20.46 32.96 -10.36
CA ALA A 339 20.57 31.53 -10.06
C ALA A 339 21.75 30.88 -10.79
N LEU A 340 21.91 31.15 -12.09
CA LEU A 340 23.05 30.66 -12.86
C LEU A 340 24.38 31.20 -12.35
N ASN A 341 24.43 32.48 -11.96
CA ASN A 341 25.65 33.06 -11.40
C ASN A 341 26.00 32.39 -10.06
N THR A 342 25.02 32.20 -9.17
CA THR A 342 25.24 31.54 -7.88
C THR A 342 25.66 30.07 -8.03
N LEU A 343 25.00 29.30 -8.92
CA LEU A 343 25.34 27.89 -9.17
C LEU A 343 26.72 27.70 -9.81
N ARG A 344 27.21 28.69 -10.55
CA ARG A 344 28.53 28.61 -11.21
C ARG A 344 29.68 29.14 -10.37
N SER A 345 29.44 30.11 -9.50
CA SER A 345 30.52 30.87 -8.82
C SER A 345 30.69 30.54 -7.34
N PHE A 346 29.72 29.89 -6.70
CA PHE A 346 29.77 29.70 -5.25
C PHE A 346 30.53 28.42 -4.85
N HIS A 347 31.70 28.61 -4.23
CA HIS A 347 32.58 27.54 -3.73
C HIS A 347 32.76 27.63 -2.20
N GLY A 348 31.66 27.70 -1.45
CA GLY A 348 31.67 27.76 0.02
C GLY A 348 31.85 26.39 0.73
N PRO A 349 31.93 26.38 2.07
CA PRO A 349 31.89 25.18 2.90
C PRO A 349 30.64 24.32 2.60
N LEU A 350 30.71 22.99 2.87
CA LEU A 350 29.63 22.03 2.54
C LEU A 350 28.25 22.48 3.04
N TYR A 351 28.20 23.01 4.27
CA TYR A 351 26.97 23.50 4.88
C TYR A 351 26.36 24.70 4.14
N GLU A 352 27.17 25.70 3.79
CA GLU A 352 26.70 26.88 3.05
C GLU A 352 26.33 26.53 1.61
N ARG A 353 27.06 25.59 0.98
CA ARG A 353 26.69 25.04 -0.33
C ARG A 353 25.35 24.32 -0.28
N TYR A 354 25.08 23.55 0.78
CA TYR A 354 23.81 22.89 0.98
C TYR A 354 22.65 23.89 1.18
N GLN A 355 22.82 24.88 2.05
CA GLN A 355 21.77 25.89 2.27
C GLN A 355 21.46 26.69 1.01
N THR A 356 22.51 27.06 0.26
CA THR A 356 22.37 27.76 -1.02
C THR A 356 21.67 26.87 -2.06
N TYR A 357 22.03 25.59 -2.12
CA TYR A 357 21.39 24.60 -2.98
C TYR A 357 19.90 24.41 -2.64
N ALA A 358 19.57 24.19 -1.37
CA ALA A 358 18.20 23.98 -0.90
C ALA A 358 17.34 25.21 -1.21
N PHE A 359 17.87 26.41 -0.95
CA PHE A 359 17.23 27.67 -1.29
C PHE A 359 16.98 27.79 -2.79
N LEU A 360 18.00 27.61 -3.64
CA LEU A 360 17.87 27.71 -5.10
C LEU A 360 16.93 26.65 -5.68
N ARG A 361 16.92 25.43 -5.12
CA ARG A 361 16.02 24.36 -5.55
C ARG A 361 14.57 24.65 -5.18
N GLN A 362 14.31 25.20 -4.00
CA GLN A 362 12.99 25.68 -3.62
C GLN A 362 12.51 26.77 -4.59
N GLN A 363 13.36 27.77 -4.86
CA GLN A 363 13.05 28.84 -5.82
C GLN A 363 12.79 28.30 -7.24
N TYR A 364 13.54 27.29 -7.69
CA TYR A 364 13.32 26.64 -8.99
C TYR A 364 11.91 26.01 -9.09
N PHE A 365 11.44 25.33 -8.05
CA PHE A 365 10.09 24.77 -8.03
C PHE A 365 8.99 25.85 -7.95
N GLU A 366 9.23 26.93 -7.22
CA GLU A 366 8.32 28.07 -7.14
C GLU A 366 8.16 28.74 -8.52
N HIS A 367 9.27 28.95 -9.24
CA HIS A 367 9.29 29.53 -10.58
C HIS A 367 8.87 28.57 -11.70
N GLN A 368 8.71 27.27 -11.42
CA GLN A 368 8.32 26.26 -12.41
C GLN A 368 6.93 26.54 -12.99
N SER A 369 6.00 27.01 -12.16
CA SER A 369 4.67 27.42 -12.59
C SER A 369 4.70 28.61 -13.56
N VAL A 370 5.58 29.59 -13.31
CA VAL A 370 5.80 30.76 -14.15
C VAL A 370 6.46 30.37 -15.48
N TYR A 371 7.44 29.48 -15.45
CA TYR A 371 8.07 28.95 -16.67
C TYR A 371 7.05 28.22 -17.58
N PHE A 372 6.20 27.36 -17.02
CA PHE A 372 5.18 26.66 -17.81
C PHE A 372 4.08 27.60 -18.34
N SER A 373 3.68 28.60 -17.56
CA SER A 373 2.77 29.67 -18.01
C SER A 373 3.33 30.41 -19.23
N ILE A 374 4.62 30.78 -19.19
CA ILE A 374 5.31 31.45 -20.30
C ILE A 374 5.47 30.49 -21.50
N ARG A 375 5.72 29.21 -21.26
CA ARG A 375 5.84 28.17 -22.30
C ARG A 375 4.56 27.97 -23.09
N GLU A 376 3.41 27.95 -22.41
CA GLU A 376 2.10 27.85 -23.07
C GLU A 376 1.79 29.05 -23.97
N HIS A 377 2.37 30.22 -23.64
CA HIS A 377 2.22 31.46 -24.40
C HIS A 377 3.47 31.83 -25.20
N ALA A 378 4.34 30.86 -25.51
CA ALA A 378 5.64 31.10 -26.16
C ALA A 378 5.53 31.84 -27.51
N ASP A 379 4.41 31.67 -28.22
CA ASP A 379 4.12 32.33 -29.50
C ASP A 379 3.98 33.86 -29.39
N THR A 380 3.79 34.39 -28.17
CA THR A 380 3.60 35.83 -27.90
C THR A 380 4.90 36.58 -27.59
N LEU A 381 6.03 35.86 -27.46
CA LEU A 381 7.34 36.41 -27.13
C LEU A 381 8.30 36.40 -28.34
N PRO A 382 9.31 37.30 -28.39
CA PRO A 382 10.37 37.21 -29.37
C PRO A 382 11.09 35.86 -29.28
N ARG A 383 11.27 35.16 -30.42
CA ARG A 383 11.90 33.82 -30.47
C ARG A 383 13.25 33.75 -29.77
N ASP A 384 14.06 34.79 -29.88
CA ASP A 384 15.39 34.84 -29.26
C ASP A 384 15.33 34.92 -27.72
N GLU A 385 14.29 35.55 -27.16
CA GLU A 385 14.08 35.65 -25.72
C GLU A 385 13.56 34.32 -25.14
N TRP A 386 12.61 33.67 -25.82
CA TRP A 386 12.12 32.35 -25.43
C TRP A 386 13.24 31.31 -25.46
N ASN A 387 14.01 31.26 -26.56
CA ASN A 387 15.14 30.34 -26.69
C ASN A 387 16.17 30.54 -25.57
N ARG A 388 16.45 31.78 -25.16
CA ARG A 388 17.34 32.06 -24.03
C ARG A 388 16.76 31.53 -22.71
N ILE A 389 15.48 31.79 -22.42
CA ILE A 389 14.82 31.29 -21.21
C ILE A 389 14.82 29.76 -21.18
N GLU A 390 14.46 29.09 -22.27
CA GLU A 390 14.40 27.63 -22.35
C GLU A 390 15.79 26.99 -22.16
N ILE A 391 16.82 27.55 -22.80
CA ILE A 391 18.19 27.08 -22.67
C ILE A 391 18.72 27.29 -21.24
N ASP A 392 18.51 28.48 -20.67
CA ASP A 392 19.06 28.81 -19.35
C ASP A 392 18.29 28.13 -18.21
N TRP A 393 16.98 27.92 -18.35
CA TRP A 393 16.19 27.09 -17.46
C TRP A 393 16.70 25.64 -17.41
N LYS A 394 16.96 25.05 -18.58
CA LYS A 394 17.55 23.71 -18.69
C LYS A 394 18.93 23.64 -18.05
N LYS A 395 19.79 24.65 -18.26
CA LYS A 395 21.10 24.73 -17.60
C LYS A 395 20.99 24.79 -16.08
N ILE A 396 20.00 25.50 -15.52
CA ILE A 396 19.77 25.54 -14.07
C ILE A 396 19.37 24.15 -13.56
N GLU A 397 18.49 23.45 -14.26
CA GLU A 397 18.08 22.08 -13.92
C GLU A 397 19.26 21.11 -13.90
N ASP A 398 20.13 21.18 -14.92
CA ASP A 398 21.35 20.38 -15.02
C ASP A 398 22.32 20.71 -13.88
N LEU A 399 22.60 22.00 -13.63
CA LEU A 399 23.52 22.46 -12.57
C LEU A 399 23.00 22.15 -11.16
N LEU A 400 21.70 22.27 -10.89
CA LEU A 400 21.09 21.85 -9.64
C LEU A 400 21.21 20.33 -9.46
N SER A 401 21.09 19.56 -10.53
CA SER A 401 21.29 18.11 -10.49
C SER A 401 22.75 17.73 -10.23
N GLU A 402 23.71 18.44 -10.83
CA GLU A 402 25.14 18.28 -10.56
C GLU A 402 25.51 18.65 -9.11
N TRP A 403 25.01 19.77 -8.60
CA TRP A 403 25.20 20.18 -7.20
C TRP A 403 24.58 19.19 -6.22
N ASN A 404 23.40 18.64 -6.52
CA ASN A 404 22.78 17.58 -5.73
C ASN A 404 23.69 16.35 -5.67
N ASN A 405 24.27 15.95 -6.80
CA ASN A 405 25.16 14.80 -6.88
C ASN A 405 26.48 15.03 -6.17
N SER A 406 27.08 16.23 -6.30
CA SER A 406 28.26 16.65 -5.56
C SER A 406 28.01 16.68 -4.04
N LEU A 407 26.88 17.25 -3.60
CA LEU A 407 26.50 17.27 -2.19
C LEU A 407 26.27 15.86 -1.64
N LYS A 408 25.65 14.96 -2.41
CA LYS A 408 25.49 13.55 -2.04
C LYS A 408 26.83 12.81 -1.88
N THR A 409 27.82 13.10 -2.73
CA THR A 409 29.15 12.50 -2.61
C THR A 409 29.96 13.02 -1.42
N GLU A 410 29.63 14.20 -0.91
CA GLU A 410 30.30 14.83 0.23
C GLU A 410 29.54 14.64 1.57
N MET A 411 28.35 14.02 1.57
CA MET A 411 27.60 13.71 2.80
C MET A 411 28.20 12.52 3.59
N PRO A 412 27.99 12.44 4.92
CA PRO A 412 28.37 11.27 5.70
C PRO A 412 27.76 9.98 5.14
N LYS A 413 28.57 8.91 5.02
CA LYS A 413 28.23 7.67 4.30
C LYS A 413 26.88 7.07 4.72
N LYS A 414 26.57 7.09 6.02
CA LYS A 414 25.30 6.57 6.57
C LYS A 414 24.05 7.27 6.03
N LEU A 415 24.15 8.57 5.72
CA LEU A 415 23.03 9.33 5.15
C LEU A 415 22.94 9.14 3.63
N ALA A 416 24.09 9.04 2.95
CA ALA A 416 24.15 8.73 1.52
C ALA A 416 23.50 7.36 1.19
N ASP A 417 23.76 6.34 2.02
CA ASP A 417 23.17 5.00 1.88
C ASP A 417 21.63 5.05 1.97
N LEU A 418 21.08 5.83 2.90
CA LEU A 418 19.63 6.00 3.07
C LEU A 418 19.01 6.74 1.87
N VAL A 419 19.68 7.78 1.36
CA VAL A 419 19.21 8.53 0.18
C VAL A 419 19.21 7.65 -1.07
N GLN A 420 20.24 6.82 -1.26
CA GLN A 420 20.33 5.91 -2.39
C GLN A 420 19.23 4.85 -2.35
N TRP A 421 18.99 4.24 -1.18
CA TRP A 421 17.91 3.28 -0.98
C TRP A 421 16.54 3.91 -1.29
N LEU A 422 16.30 5.13 -0.82
CA LEU A 422 15.05 5.84 -0.99
C LEU A 422 14.77 6.21 -2.45
N CYS A 423 15.79 6.62 -3.21
CA CYS A 423 15.67 6.83 -4.66
C CYS A 423 15.29 5.55 -5.41
N ALA A 424 15.89 4.41 -5.05
CA ALA A 424 15.55 3.12 -5.64
C ALA A 424 14.10 2.70 -5.31
N ALA A 425 13.64 2.97 -4.07
CA ALA A 425 12.27 2.72 -3.65
C ALA A 425 11.26 3.55 -4.46
N GLU A 426 11.50 4.86 -4.60
CA GLU A 426 10.66 5.75 -5.42
C GLU A 426 10.63 5.32 -6.89
N GLN A 427 11.74 4.80 -7.42
CA GLN A 427 11.80 4.34 -8.80
C GLN A 427 11.01 3.04 -9.01
N ILE A 428 11.02 2.13 -8.04
CA ILE A 428 10.15 0.93 -8.08
C ILE A 428 8.68 1.33 -8.14
N LEU A 429 8.27 2.33 -7.36
CA LEU A 429 6.87 2.80 -7.34
C LEU A 429 6.45 3.54 -8.63
N ARG A 430 7.39 4.24 -9.29
CA ARG A 430 7.13 4.98 -10.54
C ARG A 430 7.16 4.10 -11.78
N ASN A 431 7.83 2.96 -11.75
CA ASN A 431 7.95 2.09 -12.91
C ASN A 431 6.59 1.45 -13.23
N ALA A 432 6.03 1.81 -14.39
CA ALA A 432 4.85 1.14 -14.90
C ALA A 432 5.14 -0.34 -15.18
N VAL A 433 4.20 -1.21 -14.83
CA VAL A 433 4.31 -2.65 -15.14
C VAL A 433 4.05 -2.83 -16.63
N GLU A 434 4.96 -3.52 -17.33
CA GLU A 434 4.77 -3.88 -18.73
C GLU A 434 3.67 -4.94 -18.87
N ILE A 435 2.53 -4.51 -19.40
CA ILE A 435 1.36 -5.36 -19.69
C ILE A 435 1.28 -5.54 -21.21
N SER A 436 1.25 -6.80 -21.65
CA SER A 436 1.00 -7.15 -23.05
C SER A 436 -0.49 -7.38 -23.26
N ALA A 437 -1.08 -6.74 -24.27
CA ALA A 437 -2.48 -6.94 -24.63
C ALA A 437 -2.75 -8.33 -25.22
N ASP A 438 -1.73 -8.96 -25.82
CA ASP A 438 -1.87 -10.19 -26.61
C ASP A 438 -1.46 -11.46 -25.84
N ASP A 439 -0.84 -11.34 -24.66
CA ASP A 439 -0.35 -12.49 -23.88
C ASP A 439 -0.56 -12.29 -22.38
N SER A 440 -1.54 -13.03 -21.83
CA SER A 440 -1.88 -12.96 -20.41
C SER A 440 -0.84 -13.63 -19.52
N HIS A 441 -0.12 -14.64 -20.02
CA HIS A 441 0.92 -15.36 -19.27
C HIS A 441 2.18 -14.50 -19.10
N LEU A 442 2.61 -13.82 -20.17
CA LEU A 442 3.75 -12.91 -20.12
C LEU A 442 3.46 -11.73 -19.18
N SER A 443 2.25 -11.17 -19.26
CA SER A 443 1.78 -10.11 -18.36
C SER A 443 1.81 -10.55 -16.90
N LEU A 444 1.30 -11.75 -16.58
CA LEU A 444 1.37 -12.31 -15.23
C LEU A 444 2.81 -12.52 -14.74
N SER A 445 3.71 -12.99 -15.61
CA SER A 445 5.14 -13.15 -15.29
C SER A 445 5.80 -11.80 -14.97
N ASN A 446 5.51 -10.76 -15.74
CA ASN A 446 6.02 -9.41 -15.51
C ASN A 446 5.49 -8.81 -14.21
N ILE A 447 4.20 -8.99 -13.91
CA ILE A 447 3.59 -8.57 -12.64
C ILE A 447 4.27 -9.28 -11.47
N ASN A 448 4.44 -10.60 -11.53
CA ASN A 448 5.11 -11.36 -10.47
C ASN A 448 6.56 -10.91 -10.26
N LYS A 449 7.31 -10.63 -11.33
CA LYS A 449 8.67 -10.06 -11.23
C LYS A 449 8.67 -8.70 -10.54
N SER A 450 7.67 -7.85 -10.82
CA SER A 450 7.53 -6.54 -10.17
C SER A 450 7.17 -6.68 -8.69
N ILE A 451 6.28 -7.61 -8.32
CA ILE A 451 5.97 -7.94 -6.92
C ILE A 451 7.23 -8.42 -6.20
N SER A 452 7.96 -9.39 -6.76
CA SER A 452 9.20 -9.87 -6.13
C SER A 452 10.25 -8.78 -5.98
N ARG A 453 10.42 -7.88 -6.97
CA ARG A 453 11.31 -6.72 -6.83
C ARG A 453 10.88 -5.79 -5.71
N TYR A 454 9.58 -5.52 -5.60
CA TYR A 454 9.02 -4.74 -4.51
C TYR A 454 9.28 -5.42 -3.15
N GLU A 455 8.94 -6.69 -2.99
CA GLU A 455 9.10 -7.43 -1.72
C GLU A 455 10.56 -7.49 -1.28
N ILE A 456 11.49 -7.75 -2.21
CA ILE A 456 12.93 -7.76 -1.93
C ILE A 456 13.38 -6.38 -1.44
N HIS A 457 13.04 -5.32 -2.17
CA HIS A 457 13.53 -3.97 -1.87
C HIS A 457 12.88 -3.35 -0.62
N PHE A 458 11.60 -3.60 -0.37
CA PHE A 458 10.88 -3.07 0.78
C PHE A 458 10.97 -3.96 2.03
N SER A 459 11.63 -5.13 1.96
CA SER A 459 11.85 -6.01 3.11
C SER A 459 12.59 -5.33 4.27
N ASP A 460 13.51 -4.41 3.98
CA ASP A 460 14.27 -3.65 4.99
C ASP A 460 13.66 -2.27 5.29
N PHE A 461 12.52 -1.91 4.70
CA PHE A 461 11.89 -0.58 4.87
C PHE A 461 11.66 -0.20 6.34
N PRO A 462 11.09 -1.07 7.23
CA PRO A 462 10.90 -0.71 8.63
C PRO A 462 12.22 -0.43 9.35
N LEU A 463 13.28 -1.15 9.00
CA LEU A 463 14.62 -0.95 9.56
C LEU A 463 15.22 0.37 9.06
N ARG A 464 15.11 0.68 7.77
CA ARG A 464 15.58 1.93 7.17
C ARG A 464 14.84 3.16 7.70
N LEU A 465 13.51 3.05 7.86
CA LEU A 465 12.69 4.09 8.45
C LEU A 465 13.09 4.35 9.91
N LYS A 466 13.29 3.29 10.70
CA LYS A 466 13.76 3.41 12.09
C LYS A 466 15.17 4.01 12.16
N GLN A 467 16.08 3.60 11.27
CA GLN A 467 17.42 4.18 11.16
C GLN A 467 17.33 5.68 10.86
N PHE A 468 16.51 6.09 9.89
CA PHE A 468 16.30 7.49 9.57
C PHE A 468 15.64 8.27 10.71
N GLN A 469 14.62 7.73 11.37
CA GLN A 469 13.97 8.36 12.53
C GLN A 469 14.93 8.57 13.70
N CYS A 470 15.79 7.58 13.98
CA CYS A 470 16.84 7.73 14.99
C CYS A 470 17.84 8.84 14.63
N LEU A 471 18.23 8.96 13.35
CA LEU A 471 19.10 10.04 12.86
C LEU A 471 18.41 11.41 12.89
N TYR A 472 17.13 11.46 12.54
CA TYR A 472 16.31 12.65 12.55
C TYR A 472 16.13 13.21 13.97
N LEU A 473 15.93 12.32 14.95
CA LEU A 473 15.83 12.67 16.37
C LEU A 473 17.18 13.02 17.00
N SER A 474 18.24 12.29 16.67
CA SER A 474 19.58 12.52 17.25
C SER A 474 20.29 13.73 16.67
N ARG A 475 19.91 14.16 15.45
CA ARG A 475 20.56 15.22 14.65
C ARG A 475 22.06 15.01 14.47
N ARG A 476 22.55 13.77 14.62
CA ARG A 476 23.98 13.44 14.60
C ARG A 476 24.26 12.26 13.68
N VAL A 477 25.22 12.45 12.79
CA VAL A 477 25.80 11.36 11.99
C VAL A 477 27.31 11.42 12.12
N ASP A 478 27.92 10.33 12.60
CA ASP A 478 29.38 10.21 12.75
C ASP A 478 30.01 11.40 13.51
N GLU A 479 29.43 11.74 14.67
CA GLU A 479 29.86 12.84 15.57
C GLU A 479 29.66 14.26 15.03
N LEU A 480 29.15 14.43 13.81
CA LEU A 480 28.80 15.72 13.22
C LEU A 480 27.32 16.01 13.42
N GLU A 481 27.01 17.25 13.83
CA GLU A 481 25.65 17.74 13.98
C GLU A 481 25.11 18.18 12.60
N ILE A 482 23.97 17.61 12.20
CA ILE A 482 23.32 17.90 10.93
C ILE A 482 22.08 18.74 11.21
N ASN A 483 21.96 19.88 10.52
CA ASN A 483 20.82 20.76 10.67
C ASN A 483 19.53 20.07 10.20
N SER A 484 18.42 20.27 10.93
CA SER A 484 17.10 19.70 10.64
C SER A 484 16.59 20.06 9.24
N GLU A 485 16.98 21.21 8.71
CA GLU A 485 16.65 21.63 7.34
C GLU A 485 17.16 20.66 6.27
N VAL A 486 18.26 19.95 6.53
CA VAL A 486 18.85 18.96 5.62
C VAL A 486 18.05 17.65 5.60
N LEU A 487 17.47 17.30 6.76
CA LEU A 487 16.78 16.04 6.99
C LEU A 487 15.28 16.14 6.67
N GLU A 488 14.70 17.34 6.69
CA GLU A 488 13.27 17.57 6.44
C GLU A 488 12.80 17.09 5.04
N PRO A 489 13.51 17.36 3.93
CA PRO A 489 13.11 16.84 2.62
C PRO A 489 13.17 15.31 2.55
N LEU A 490 14.08 14.68 3.31
CA LEU A 490 14.17 13.23 3.40
C LEU A 490 13.02 12.66 4.25
N ASN A 491 12.64 13.36 5.32
CA ASN A 491 11.52 12.99 6.17
C ASN A 491 10.20 13.01 5.39
N ILE A 492 9.95 14.06 4.59
CA ILE A 492 8.76 14.14 3.72
C ILE A 492 8.71 12.97 2.73
N ARG A 493 9.85 12.60 2.14
CA ARG A 493 9.91 11.49 1.17
C ARG A 493 9.68 10.13 1.84
N PHE A 494 10.25 9.91 3.03
CA PHE A 494 9.96 8.71 3.83
C PHE A 494 8.49 8.64 4.25
N ASP A 495 7.91 9.74 4.72
CA ASP A 495 6.49 9.83 5.08
C ASP A 495 5.56 9.57 3.89
N THR A 496 5.94 10.05 2.70
CA THR A 496 5.22 9.77 1.45
C THR A 496 5.28 8.28 1.10
N LEU A 497 6.46 7.66 1.22
CA LEU A 497 6.67 6.23 0.99
C LEU A 497 5.84 5.34 1.94
N VAL A 498 5.61 5.77 3.19
CA VAL A 498 4.75 5.04 4.14
C VAL A 498 3.32 4.89 3.61
N VAL A 499 2.83 5.86 2.83
CA VAL A 499 1.49 5.85 2.26
C VAL A 499 1.46 5.20 0.87
N ASP A 500 2.43 5.52 0.02
CA ASP A 500 2.41 5.11 -1.39
C ASP A 500 2.84 3.65 -1.59
N ALA A 501 3.77 3.13 -0.77
CA ALA A 501 4.27 1.77 -0.95
C ALA A 501 3.17 0.70 -0.73
N PRO A 502 2.38 0.73 0.37
CA PRO A 502 1.28 -0.21 0.56
C PRO A 502 0.21 -0.12 -0.55
N ARG A 503 -0.10 1.09 -1.04
CA ARG A 503 -1.06 1.30 -2.14
C ARG A 503 -0.57 0.68 -3.44
N HIS A 504 0.71 0.86 -3.76
CA HIS A 504 1.31 0.26 -4.94
C HIS A 504 1.32 -1.27 -4.86
N LEU A 505 1.63 -1.86 -3.69
CA LEU A 505 1.54 -3.30 -3.50
C LEU A 505 0.11 -3.83 -3.69
N GLN A 506 -0.89 -3.13 -3.14
CA GLN A 506 -2.30 -3.47 -3.39
C GLN A 506 -2.66 -3.41 -4.87
N TYR A 507 -2.18 -2.40 -5.60
CA TYR A 507 -2.35 -2.30 -7.06
C TYR A 507 -1.71 -3.50 -7.79
N LEU A 508 -0.49 -3.89 -7.42
CA LEU A 508 0.18 -5.05 -8.02
C LEU A 508 -0.58 -6.37 -7.74
N HIS A 509 -1.09 -6.57 -6.52
CA HIS A 509 -1.91 -7.75 -6.18
C HIS A 509 -3.25 -7.77 -6.94
N ARG A 510 -3.88 -6.60 -7.17
CA ARG A 510 -5.08 -6.49 -8.02
C ARG A 510 -4.80 -6.91 -9.45
N LEU A 511 -3.69 -6.44 -10.03
CA LEU A 511 -3.25 -6.85 -11.35
C LEU A 511 -2.93 -8.35 -11.40
N GLN A 512 -2.22 -8.87 -10.40
CA GLN A 512 -1.87 -10.28 -10.31
C GLN A 512 -3.13 -11.15 -10.29
N ALA A 513 -4.11 -10.85 -9.44
CA ALA A 513 -5.37 -11.60 -9.37
C ALA A 513 -6.14 -11.58 -10.70
N ARG A 514 -6.20 -10.42 -11.37
CA ARG A 514 -6.84 -10.28 -12.70
C ARG A 514 -6.13 -11.16 -13.73
N TYR A 515 -4.82 -11.02 -13.88
CA TYR A 515 -4.05 -11.73 -14.90
C TYR A 515 -3.85 -13.21 -14.59
N GLN A 516 -3.95 -13.63 -13.33
CA GLN A 516 -3.97 -15.03 -12.93
C GLN A 516 -5.25 -15.74 -13.43
N LEU A 517 -6.40 -15.06 -13.36
CA LEU A 517 -7.65 -15.56 -13.95
C LEU A 517 -7.56 -15.62 -15.48
N LEU A 518 -7.15 -14.51 -16.11
CA LEU A 518 -7.05 -14.44 -17.58
C LEU A 518 -6.07 -15.48 -18.14
N SER A 519 -4.89 -15.61 -17.54
CA SER A 519 -3.91 -16.66 -17.87
C SER A 519 -4.46 -18.07 -17.69
N SER A 520 -5.23 -18.33 -16.62
CA SER A 520 -5.85 -19.64 -16.41
C SER A 520 -6.94 -19.96 -17.44
N VAL A 521 -7.66 -18.94 -17.93
CA VAL A 521 -8.64 -19.07 -19.02
C VAL A 521 -7.92 -19.33 -20.33
N GLU A 522 -6.86 -18.58 -20.62
CA GLU A 522 -6.06 -18.73 -21.84
C GLU A 522 -5.40 -20.11 -21.92
N ALA A 523 -4.84 -20.62 -20.82
CA ALA A 523 -4.31 -21.98 -20.73
C ALA A 523 -5.36 -23.06 -21.04
N LEU A 524 -6.61 -22.88 -20.58
CA LEU A 524 -7.71 -23.80 -20.88
C LEU A 524 -8.09 -23.73 -22.37
N ASN A 525 -8.17 -22.53 -22.93
CA ASN A 525 -8.43 -22.33 -24.36
C ASN A 525 -7.33 -22.95 -25.24
N GLN A 526 -6.06 -22.79 -24.87
CA GLN A 526 -4.94 -23.42 -25.57
C GLN A 526 -5.01 -24.96 -25.52
N LYS A 527 -5.34 -25.55 -24.35
CA LYS A 527 -5.57 -27.01 -24.25
C LYS A 527 -6.69 -27.47 -25.18
N MET A 528 -7.81 -26.74 -25.22
CA MET A 528 -8.93 -27.04 -26.11
C MET A 528 -8.53 -26.99 -27.59
N GLU A 529 -7.75 -25.99 -28.00
CA GLU A 529 -7.23 -25.92 -29.38
C GLU A 529 -6.22 -27.02 -29.69
N CYS A 530 -5.37 -27.41 -28.74
CA CYS A 530 -4.48 -28.56 -28.87
C CYS A 530 -5.26 -29.86 -29.11
N TRP A 531 -6.37 -30.09 -28.39
CA TRP A 531 -7.21 -31.28 -28.58
C TRP A 531 -7.86 -31.33 -29.97
N LYS A 532 -8.28 -30.19 -30.52
CA LYS A 532 -8.77 -30.10 -31.90
C LYS A 532 -7.67 -30.31 -32.95
N SER A 533 -6.41 -30.17 -32.57
CA SER A 533 -5.25 -30.32 -33.46
C SER A 533 -4.70 -31.75 -33.58
N SER A 534 -5.42 -32.71 -32.97
CA SER A 534 -5.12 -34.15 -33.05
C SER A 534 -5.27 -34.65 -34.49
N ASP A 535 -4.28 -35.44 -34.92
CA ASP A 535 -4.02 -35.82 -36.32
C ASP A 535 -4.29 -37.30 -36.62
N SER A 536 -4.89 -38.02 -35.67
CA SER A 536 -5.24 -39.44 -35.79
C SER A 536 -6.32 -39.83 -34.80
N ALA A 537 -7.01 -40.95 -35.04
CA ALA A 537 -8.02 -41.48 -34.12
C ALA A 537 -7.43 -41.76 -32.72
N ALA A 538 -6.22 -42.32 -32.68
CA ALA A 538 -5.50 -42.59 -31.43
C ALA A 538 -5.15 -41.30 -30.67
N ALA A 539 -4.76 -40.23 -31.38
CA ALA A 539 -4.48 -38.93 -30.78
C ALA A 539 -5.75 -38.28 -30.21
N VAL A 540 -6.89 -38.35 -30.91
CA VAL A 540 -8.17 -37.84 -30.41
C VAL A 540 -8.63 -38.62 -29.17
N GLN A 541 -8.49 -39.95 -29.17
CA GLN A 541 -8.78 -40.77 -27.98
C GLN A 541 -7.89 -40.41 -26.78
N LYS A 542 -6.63 -40.03 -27.02
CA LYS A 542 -5.76 -39.48 -25.97
C LYS A 542 -6.28 -38.12 -25.47
N SER A 543 -6.68 -37.22 -26.37
CA SER A 543 -7.28 -35.93 -26.01
C SER A 543 -8.58 -36.07 -25.21
N ILE A 544 -9.42 -37.07 -25.50
CA ILE A 544 -10.63 -37.38 -24.71
C ILE A 544 -10.27 -37.81 -23.28
N LYS A 545 -9.18 -38.58 -23.09
CA LYS A 545 -8.70 -38.93 -21.75
C LYS A 545 -8.18 -37.70 -21.00
N GLU A 546 -7.41 -36.85 -21.67
CA GLU A 546 -6.92 -35.58 -21.10
C GLU A 546 -8.07 -34.63 -20.74
N TYR A 547 -9.11 -34.57 -21.56
CA TYR A 547 -10.34 -33.83 -21.28
C TYR A 547 -11.00 -34.31 -19.98
N LYS A 548 -11.15 -35.63 -19.79
CA LYS A 548 -11.75 -36.21 -18.58
C LYS A 548 -10.96 -35.83 -17.33
N ILE A 549 -9.63 -35.87 -17.40
CA ILE A 549 -8.75 -35.43 -16.30
C ILE A 549 -8.95 -33.93 -15.99
N GLU A 550 -9.02 -33.08 -17.01
CA GLU A 550 -9.28 -31.64 -16.79
C GLU A 550 -10.71 -31.41 -16.26
N ALA A 551 -11.69 -32.22 -16.68
CA ALA A 551 -13.07 -32.14 -16.19
C ALA A 551 -13.18 -32.50 -14.70
N ASP A 552 -12.38 -33.46 -14.23
CA ASP A 552 -12.28 -33.81 -12.81
C ASP A 552 -11.76 -32.66 -11.95
N SER A 553 -10.93 -31.76 -12.52
CA SER A 553 -10.47 -30.55 -11.83
C SER A 553 -11.56 -29.48 -11.67
N VAL A 554 -12.74 -29.68 -12.28
CA VAL A 554 -13.91 -28.78 -12.28
C VAL A 554 -13.50 -27.32 -12.59
N PRO A 555 -13.18 -27.00 -13.86
CA PRO A 555 -12.69 -25.68 -14.25
C PRO A 555 -13.59 -24.51 -13.82
N ALA A 556 -14.91 -24.74 -13.77
CA ALA A 556 -15.89 -23.78 -13.26
C ALA A 556 -15.62 -23.38 -11.79
N LYS A 557 -15.37 -24.38 -10.92
CA LYS A 557 -15.08 -24.16 -9.50
C LYS A 557 -13.73 -23.47 -9.32
N ARG A 558 -12.73 -23.81 -10.16
CA ARG A 558 -11.43 -23.13 -10.18
C ARG A 558 -11.58 -21.65 -10.51
N PHE A 559 -12.32 -21.30 -11.57
CA PHE A 559 -12.52 -19.90 -11.94
C PHE A 559 -13.38 -19.13 -10.92
N GLU A 560 -14.37 -19.78 -10.32
CA GLU A 560 -15.18 -19.19 -9.24
C GLU A 560 -14.33 -18.87 -7.99
N GLY A 561 -13.38 -19.74 -7.64
CA GLY A 561 -12.39 -19.45 -6.59
C GLY A 561 -11.53 -18.24 -6.90
N LEU A 562 -11.03 -18.13 -8.14
CA LEU A 562 -10.22 -16.97 -8.59
C LEU A 562 -11.04 -15.67 -8.65
N LEU A 563 -12.31 -15.73 -9.08
CA LEU A 563 -13.22 -14.58 -9.05
C LEU A 563 -13.54 -14.13 -7.62
N THR A 564 -13.67 -15.08 -6.69
CA THR A 564 -13.88 -14.77 -5.27
C THR A 564 -12.65 -14.08 -4.69
N HIS A 565 -11.44 -14.57 -4.99
CA HIS A 565 -10.19 -13.92 -4.61
C HIS A 565 -10.07 -12.50 -5.19
N LEU A 566 -10.44 -12.30 -6.47
CA LEU A 566 -10.47 -10.99 -7.12
C LEU A 566 -11.44 -10.02 -6.41
N ARG A 567 -12.63 -10.49 -6.04
CA ARG A 567 -13.62 -9.70 -5.29
C ARG A 567 -13.11 -9.27 -3.91
N VAL A 568 -12.43 -10.15 -3.19
CA VAL A 568 -11.88 -9.85 -1.87
C VAL A 568 -10.82 -8.74 -1.96
N ILE A 569 -9.86 -8.86 -2.88
CA ILE A 569 -8.74 -7.89 -3.02
C ILE A 569 -9.24 -6.49 -3.40
N TYR A 570 -10.30 -6.41 -4.21
CA TYR A 570 -10.82 -5.12 -4.66
C TYR A 570 -11.88 -4.52 -3.71
N ASN A 571 -12.61 -5.31 -2.91
CA ASN A 571 -13.54 -4.80 -1.88
C ASN A 571 -12.84 -3.94 -0.82
N GLU A 572 -11.53 -4.05 -0.68
CA GLU A 572 -10.70 -3.23 0.21
C GLU A 572 -10.40 -1.83 -0.36
N ALA A 573 -10.84 -1.51 -1.59
CA ALA A 573 -10.47 -0.30 -2.31
C ALA A 573 -11.66 0.46 -2.93
N SER A 574 -11.70 1.78 -2.76
CA SER A 574 -12.77 2.68 -3.21
C SER A 574 -12.55 3.25 -4.62
N GLU A 575 -12.63 2.43 -5.67
CA GLU A 575 -12.52 2.91 -7.06
C GLU A 575 -13.75 2.56 -7.92
N GLU A 576 -14.17 3.51 -8.78
CA GLU A 576 -15.41 3.48 -9.58
C GLU A 576 -15.40 2.45 -10.73
N ASP A 577 -14.26 1.81 -11.02
CA ASP A 577 -14.09 0.84 -12.14
C ASP A 577 -14.20 -0.65 -11.75
N PHE A 578 -14.42 -0.94 -10.45
CA PHE A 578 -14.45 -2.30 -9.89
C PHE A 578 -15.45 -3.25 -10.56
N ASP A 579 -16.70 -2.81 -10.68
CA ASP A 579 -17.79 -3.65 -11.17
C ASP A 579 -17.62 -4.01 -12.66
N SER A 580 -17.01 -3.11 -13.43
CA SER A 580 -16.74 -3.31 -14.86
C SER A 580 -15.70 -4.41 -15.07
N ILE A 581 -14.59 -4.38 -14.32
CA ILE A 581 -13.49 -5.35 -14.42
C ILE A 581 -13.94 -6.75 -13.96
N ILE A 582 -14.68 -6.84 -12.86
CA ILE A 582 -15.21 -8.13 -12.40
C ILE A 582 -16.15 -8.73 -13.42
N LYS A 583 -17.03 -7.92 -14.00
CA LYS A 583 -17.96 -8.37 -15.03
C LYS A 583 -17.21 -8.91 -16.25
N GLU A 584 -16.18 -8.20 -16.72
CA GLU A 584 -15.31 -8.67 -17.82
C GLU A 584 -14.70 -10.04 -17.51
N CYS A 585 -14.06 -10.20 -16.34
CA CYS A 585 -13.44 -11.47 -15.94
C CYS A 585 -14.48 -12.60 -15.76
N HIS A 586 -15.65 -12.29 -15.24
CA HIS A 586 -16.76 -13.23 -15.12
C HIS A 586 -17.23 -13.71 -16.50
N ASP A 587 -17.48 -12.79 -17.42
CA ASP A 587 -18.00 -13.11 -18.75
C ASP A 587 -16.98 -13.94 -19.57
N VAL A 588 -15.70 -13.58 -19.51
CA VAL A 588 -14.60 -14.31 -20.17
C VAL A 588 -14.46 -15.74 -19.63
N SER A 589 -14.50 -15.91 -18.31
CA SER A 589 -14.40 -17.24 -17.70
C SER A 589 -15.65 -18.11 -17.93
N ALA A 590 -16.85 -17.52 -17.89
CA ALA A 590 -18.09 -18.21 -18.17
C ALA A 590 -18.16 -18.75 -19.61
N GLU A 591 -17.73 -17.93 -20.59
CA GLU A 591 -17.67 -18.34 -21.99
C GLU A 591 -16.65 -19.49 -22.21
N ALA A 592 -15.50 -19.44 -21.55
CA ALA A 592 -14.51 -20.53 -21.62
C ALA A 592 -15.06 -21.86 -21.05
N VAL A 593 -15.76 -21.82 -19.91
CA VAL A 593 -16.41 -23.00 -19.32
C VAL A 593 -17.49 -23.57 -20.24
N LYS A 594 -18.26 -22.69 -20.89
CA LYS A 594 -19.28 -23.10 -21.87
C LYS A 594 -18.66 -23.84 -23.05
N LYS A 595 -17.60 -23.27 -23.64
CA LYS A 595 -16.82 -23.94 -24.72
C LYS A 595 -16.24 -25.27 -24.27
N PHE A 596 -15.72 -25.35 -23.05
CA PHE A 596 -15.19 -26.59 -22.47
C PHE A 596 -16.27 -27.67 -22.32
N LYS A 597 -17.47 -27.33 -21.86
CA LYS A 597 -18.59 -28.30 -21.77
C LYS A 597 -19.02 -28.84 -23.14
N GLN A 598 -19.00 -27.99 -24.17
CA GLN A 598 -19.30 -28.37 -25.55
C GLN A 598 -18.17 -29.17 -26.23
N MET A 599 -16.97 -29.16 -25.66
CA MET A 599 -15.81 -29.81 -26.29
C MET A 599 -15.93 -31.33 -26.33
N LEU A 600 -16.57 -31.96 -25.34
CA LEU A 600 -16.68 -33.42 -25.29
C LEU A 600 -17.43 -33.97 -26.51
N SER A 601 -18.58 -33.39 -26.86
CA SER A 601 -19.34 -33.81 -28.05
C SER A 601 -18.53 -33.62 -29.33
N ASN A 602 -17.78 -32.52 -29.42
CA ASN A 602 -16.93 -32.25 -30.58
C ASN A 602 -15.80 -33.28 -30.70
N LEU A 603 -15.18 -33.69 -29.59
CA LEU A 603 -14.12 -34.70 -29.59
C LEU A 603 -14.64 -36.11 -29.89
N ASP A 604 -15.84 -36.46 -29.39
CA ASP A 604 -16.48 -37.74 -29.71
C ASP A 604 -16.83 -37.83 -31.21
N GLU A 605 -17.40 -36.77 -31.79
CA GLU A 605 -17.65 -36.69 -33.24
C GLU A 605 -16.33 -36.74 -34.04
N LEU A 606 -15.31 -36.00 -33.60
CA LEU A 606 -13.99 -35.99 -34.23
C LEU A 606 -13.34 -37.39 -34.20
N ALA A 607 -13.50 -38.15 -33.13
CA ALA A 607 -13.00 -39.53 -33.03
C ALA A 607 -13.67 -40.45 -34.06
N ILE A 608 -15.01 -40.35 -34.20
CA ILE A 608 -15.77 -41.12 -35.19
C ILE A 608 -15.30 -40.79 -36.61
N PHE A 609 -15.09 -39.51 -36.92
CA PHE A 609 -14.63 -39.11 -38.25
C PHE A 609 -13.21 -39.59 -38.55
N TRP A 610 -12.28 -39.51 -37.59
CA TRP A 610 -10.92 -40.03 -37.75
C TRP A 610 -10.87 -41.55 -37.87
N GLU A 611 -11.63 -42.30 -37.06
CA GLU A 611 -11.73 -43.76 -37.19
C GLU A 611 -12.30 -44.15 -38.55
N GLY A 612 -13.34 -43.46 -39.01
CA GLY A 612 -13.89 -43.65 -40.35
C GLY A 612 -12.84 -43.40 -41.43
N PHE A 613 -12.16 -42.25 -41.36
CA PHE A 613 -11.15 -41.84 -42.33
C PHE A 613 -9.99 -42.84 -42.41
N GLU A 614 -9.42 -43.26 -41.27
CA GLU A 614 -8.32 -44.22 -41.21
C GLU A 614 -8.73 -45.62 -41.70
N ASN A 615 -9.94 -46.07 -41.34
CA ASN A 615 -10.46 -47.37 -41.78
C ASN A 615 -10.68 -47.41 -43.31
N PHE A 616 -11.23 -46.35 -43.90
CA PHE A 616 -11.41 -46.26 -45.35
C PHE A 616 -10.07 -46.12 -46.07
N ALA A 617 -9.14 -45.31 -45.55
CA ALA A 617 -7.80 -45.15 -46.09
C ALA A 617 -7.02 -46.47 -46.10
N ALA A 618 -7.05 -47.23 -44.99
CA ALA A 618 -6.38 -48.54 -44.90
C ALA A 618 -6.94 -49.54 -45.92
N LYS A 619 -8.27 -49.56 -46.14
CA LYS A 619 -8.91 -50.41 -47.17
C LYS A 619 -8.44 -50.03 -48.59
N ILE A 620 -8.29 -48.75 -48.87
CA ILE A 620 -7.77 -48.27 -50.16
C ILE A 620 -6.30 -48.67 -50.32
N GLU A 621 -5.46 -48.42 -49.31
CA GLU A 621 -4.03 -48.77 -49.32
C GLU A 621 -3.80 -50.28 -49.51
N GLU A 622 -4.56 -51.12 -48.81
CA GLU A 622 -4.48 -52.58 -48.94
C GLU A 622 -4.85 -53.06 -50.36
N ARG A 623 -5.86 -52.43 -50.97
CA ARG A 623 -6.29 -52.72 -52.34
C ARG A 623 -5.26 -52.26 -53.38
N ILE A 624 -4.63 -51.10 -53.17
CA ILE A 624 -3.50 -50.65 -53.98
C ILE A 624 -2.35 -51.66 -53.87
N ALA A 625 -1.98 -52.10 -52.66
CA ALA A 625 -0.90 -53.07 -52.45
C ALA A 625 -1.21 -54.47 -53.02
N ARG A 626 -2.48 -54.90 -53.01
CA ARG A 626 -2.92 -56.13 -53.70
C ARG A 626 -2.83 -55.98 -55.22
N SER A 627 -3.30 -54.87 -55.76
CA SER A 627 -3.21 -54.57 -57.19
C SER A 627 -1.76 -54.55 -57.71
N GLU A 628 -0.83 -53.99 -56.94
CA GLU A 628 0.60 -53.97 -57.26
C GLU A 628 1.23 -55.38 -57.22
N ARG A 629 0.83 -56.23 -56.26
CA ARG A 629 1.28 -57.63 -56.18
C ARG A 629 0.73 -58.50 -57.30
N ASP A 630 -0.56 -58.35 -57.60
CA ASP A 630 -1.28 -59.20 -58.55
C ASP A 630 -1.18 -58.70 -60.00
N ARG A 631 -0.53 -57.55 -60.22
CA ARG A 631 -0.43 -56.83 -61.52
C ARG A 631 -1.80 -56.59 -62.17
N HIS A 632 -2.80 -56.28 -61.36
CA HIS A 632 -4.18 -56.06 -61.81
C HIS A 632 -4.63 -54.64 -61.44
N PHE A 633 -4.55 -53.69 -62.39
CA PHE A 633 -4.61 -52.25 -62.10
C PHE A 633 -5.97 -51.58 -62.40
N VAL A 634 -7.05 -52.37 -62.53
CA VAL A 634 -8.40 -51.86 -62.78
C VAL A 634 -9.01 -51.25 -61.51
N ILE A 635 -9.36 -49.97 -61.55
CA ILE A 635 -10.15 -49.31 -60.50
C ILE A 635 -11.59 -49.79 -60.59
N ASP A 636 -12.10 -50.43 -59.54
CA ASP A 636 -13.49 -50.88 -59.51
C ASP A 636 -14.43 -49.80 -58.92
N LYS A 637 -15.75 -50.04 -59.02
CA LYS A 637 -16.76 -49.15 -58.42
C LYS A 637 -16.58 -49.01 -56.89
N THR A 638 -16.02 -50.04 -56.26
CA THR A 638 -15.73 -50.10 -54.82
C THR A 638 -14.64 -49.11 -54.42
N ASP A 639 -13.58 -48.97 -55.21
CA ASP A 639 -12.48 -48.04 -54.98
C ASP A 639 -12.97 -46.58 -55.00
N LYS A 640 -13.84 -46.24 -55.96
CA LYS A 640 -14.47 -44.90 -56.04
C LYS A 640 -15.42 -44.63 -54.88
N GLU A 641 -16.17 -45.63 -54.43
CA GLU A 641 -17.06 -45.50 -53.28
C GLU A 641 -16.29 -45.35 -51.95
N LEU A 642 -15.18 -46.08 -51.78
CA LEU A 642 -14.29 -45.94 -50.61
C LEU A 642 -13.64 -44.55 -50.57
N LEU A 643 -13.20 -44.01 -51.71
CA LEU A 643 -12.66 -42.66 -51.79
C LEU A 643 -13.71 -41.61 -51.41
N ARG A 644 -14.96 -41.75 -51.88
CA ARG A 644 -16.08 -40.88 -51.49
C ARG A 644 -16.39 -40.94 -49.99
N CYS A 645 -16.29 -42.13 -49.39
CA CYS A 645 -16.44 -42.29 -47.95
C CYS A 645 -15.28 -41.63 -47.16
N CYS A 646 -14.04 -41.71 -47.66
CA CYS A 646 -12.90 -40.96 -47.12
C CYS A 646 -13.11 -39.44 -47.21
N GLU A 647 -13.60 -38.92 -48.34
CA GLU A 647 -13.91 -37.49 -48.53
C GLU A 647 -14.97 -37.02 -47.53
N LYS A 648 -16.05 -37.78 -47.36
CA LYS A 648 -17.10 -37.45 -46.39
C LYS A 648 -16.60 -37.46 -44.94
N ALA A 649 -15.72 -38.40 -44.60
CA ALA A 649 -15.08 -38.43 -43.28
C ALA A 649 -14.14 -37.22 -43.10
N PHE A 650 -13.40 -36.83 -44.14
CA PHE A 650 -12.59 -35.62 -44.15
C PHE A 650 -13.42 -34.34 -43.96
N ASP A 651 -14.57 -34.21 -44.61
CA ASP A 651 -15.46 -33.04 -44.42
C ASP A 651 -15.93 -32.91 -42.96
N GLY A 652 -16.21 -34.06 -42.31
CA GLY A 652 -16.48 -34.13 -40.89
C GLY A 652 -15.31 -33.63 -40.03
N ILE A 653 -14.09 -34.10 -40.32
CA ILE A 653 -12.86 -33.62 -39.66
C ILE A 653 -12.68 -32.11 -39.90
N ALA A 654 -12.90 -31.62 -41.11
CA ALA A 654 -12.73 -30.21 -41.48
C ALA A 654 -13.70 -29.27 -40.76
N SER A 655 -14.86 -29.76 -40.36
CA SER A 655 -15.85 -28.95 -39.63
C SER A 655 -15.49 -28.68 -38.16
N ILE A 656 -14.69 -29.56 -37.53
CA ILE A 656 -14.41 -29.52 -36.08
C ILE A 656 -12.93 -29.32 -35.77
N ALA A 657 -12.03 -29.94 -36.55
CA ALA A 657 -10.60 -29.98 -36.28
C ALA A 657 -9.92 -28.64 -36.56
N SER A 658 -8.77 -28.40 -35.93
CA SER A 658 -7.98 -27.21 -36.19
C SER A 658 -7.32 -27.27 -37.57
N HIS A 659 -6.91 -26.10 -38.10
CA HIS A 659 -6.26 -25.98 -39.41
C HIS A 659 -5.09 -26.98 -39.61
N ARG A 660 -4.35 -27.28 -38.55
CA ARG A 660 -3.24 -28.26 -38.61
C ARG A 660 -3.74 -29.67 -38.93
N ALA A 661 -4.72 -30.16 -38.18
CA ALA A 661 -5.30 -31.49 -38.38
C ALA A 661 -6.01 -31.62 -39.74
N GLN A 662 -6.68 -30.55 -40.18
CA GLN A 662 -7.26 -30.48 -41.52
C GLN A 662 -6.21 -30.65 -42.61
N THR A 663 -5.05 -30.02 -42.45
CA THR A 663 -3.94 -30.11 -43.43
C THR A 663 -3.42 -31.53 -43.53
N VAL A 664 -3.18 -32.21 -42.39
CA VAL A 664 -2.71 -33.61 -42.37
C VAL A 664 -3.70 -34.54 -43.07
N ALA A 665 -4.99 -34.42 -42.77
CA ALA A 665 -6.02 -35.23 -43.40
C ALA A 665 -6.14 -34.94 -44.91
N LYS A 666 -6.02 -33.67 -45.31
CA LYS A 666 -6.06 -33.23 -46.71
C LYS A 666 -4.87 -33.75 -47.51
N ASP A 667 -3.67 -33.71 -46.94
CA ASP A 667 -2.45 -34.21 -47.59
C ASP A 667 -2.54 -35.72 -47.81
N ARG A 668 -3.02 -36.46 -46.78
CA ARG A 668 -3.22 -37.90 -46.88
C ARG A 668 -4.29 -38.27 -47.91
N LEU A 669 -5.39 -37.52 -47.97
CA LEU A 669 -6.43 -37.70 -48.98
C LEU A 669 -5.89 -37.42 -50.40
N SER A 670 -5.05 -36.41 -50.55
CA SER A 670 -4.42 -36.04 -51.82
C SER A 670 -3.42 -37.11 -52.30
N ASP A 671 -2.64 -37.70 -51.40
CA ASP A 671 -1.75 -38.83 -51.70
C ASP A 671 -2.54 -40.06 -52.18
N LEU A 672 -3.64 -40.40 -51.50
CA LEU A 672 -4.50 -41.52 -51.89
C LEU A 672 -5.10 -41.31 -53.28
N ARG A 673 -5.59 -40.11 -53.60
CA ARG A 673 -6.08 -39.77 -54.95
C ARG A 673 -4.99 -39.98 -56.00
N LYS A 674 -3.80 -39.43 -55.76
CA LYS A 674 -2.68 -39.53 -56.69
C LYS A 674 -2.28 -40.99 -56.94
N ARG A 675 -2.20 -41.81 -55.89
CA ARG A 675 -1.85 -43.24 -56.02
C ARG A 675 -2.90 -44.05 -56.75
N LEU A 676 -4.18 -43.71 -56.60
CA LEU A 676 -5.28 -44.26 -57.39
C LEU A 676 -5.16 -43.87 -58.87
N ASP A 677 -4.92 -42.59 -59.17
CA ASP A 677 -4.75 -42.12 -60.55
C ASP A 677 -3.51 -42.72 -61.22
N ASP A 678 -2.40 -42.87 -60.50
CA ASP A 678 -1.16 -43.48 -61.01
C ASP A 678 -1.33 -44.97 -61.31
N ARG A 679 -2.18 -45.67 -60.53
CA ARG A 679 -2.61 -47.05 -60.81
C ARG A 679 -3.42 -47.11 -62.11
N GLU A 680 -4.34 -46.19 -62.34
CA GLU A 680 -5.10 -46.08 -63.60
C GLU A 680 -4.18 -45.83 -64.80
N LYS A 681 -3.18 -44.95 -64.65
CA LYS A 681 -2.18 -44.67 -65.70
C LYS A 681 -1.26 -45.87 -66.00
N LYS A 682 -0.88 -46.65 -64.99
CA LYS A 682 -0.13 -47.90 -65.18
C LYS A 682 -0.95 -48.95 -65.92
N GLN A 683 -2.26 -49.02 -65.69
CA GLN A 683 -3.16 -49.87 -66.49
C GLN A 683 -3.14 -49.47 -67.98
N THR A 684 -3.16 -48.16 -68.29
CA THR A 684 -3.08 -47.68 -69.68
C THR A 684 -1.72 -47.93 -70.33
N SER A 685 -0.62 -47.83 -69.56
CA SER A 685 0.75 -48.10 -70.05
C SER A 685 1.01 -49.59 -70.32
N ILE A 686 0.44 -50.51 -69.51
CA ILE A 686 0.59 -51.96 -69.70
C ILE A 686 -0.23 -52.48 -70.91
N LEU A 687 -1.25 -51.73 -71.35
CA LEU A 687 -1.99 -52.02 -72.58
C LEU A 687 -1.25 -51.54 -73.86
N GLU A 688 -0.27 -50.65 -73.74
CA GLU A 688 0.56 -50.17 -74.87
C GLU A 688 1.88 -50.94 -75.05
N GLU A 689 2.34 -51.71 -74.06
CA GLU A 689 3.56 -52.53 -74.14
C GLU A 689 3.29 -54.03 -74.36
N ALA A 690 2.90 -54.40 -75.58
CA ALA A 690 2.92 -55.79 -76.06
C ALA A 690 3.76 -55.95 -77.34
N SER A 691 5.03 -56.35 -77.15
CA SER A 691 5.94 -57.12 -78.06
C SER A 691 6.82 -56.37 -79.09
N PRO A 692 8.03 -56.88 -79.48
CA PRO A 692 9.12 -57.48 -78.69
C PRO A 692 10.56 -57.03 -79.12
N ALA A 693 11.52 -56.92 -78.19
CA ALA A 693 12.98 -57.19 -78.38
C ALA A 693 13.78 -56.75 -77.13
N LYS A 694 14.38 -57.69 -76.39
CA LYS A 694 15.83 -58.06 -76.42
C LYS A 694 16.74 -56.97 -75.82
N LEU A 695 17.64 -57.20 -74.86
CA LEU A 695 18.42 -58.40 -74.56
C LEU A 695 19.28 -58.15 -73.29
N MET A 696 19.29 -59.15 -72.38
CA MET A 696 20.50 -59.77 -71.79
C MET A 696 21.35 -58.95 -70.75
N LYS A 697 21.97 -59.50 -69.70
CA LYS A 697 22.64 -60.79 -69.42
C LYS A 697 22.74 -61.03 -67.89
N MET A 698 22.46 -62.25 -67.40
CA MET A 698 23.39 -63.30 -66.89
C MET A 698 24.03 -62.99 -65.51
N ALA A 699 24.16 -63.89 -64.53
CA ALA A 699 24.24 -65.36 -64.56
C ALA A 699 23.81 -66.05 -63.23
N LEU A 700 23.07 -67.17 -63.37
CA LEU A 700 23.27 -68.57 -62.87
C LEU A 700 24.54 -68.93 -62.03
N PRO A 701 24.61 -70.06 -61.27
CA PRO A 701 23.58 -71.10 -61.03
C PRO A 701 23.57 -71.87 -59.66
N VAL A 702 22.57 -72.78 -59.55
CA VAL A 702 22.52 -74.14 -58.92
C VAL A 702 22.27 -74.23 -57.40
N GLU A 703 21.07 -74.63 -56.96
CA GLU A 703 20.46 -76.00 -56.88
C GLU A 703 21.04 -76.81 -55.72
N GLU A 704 20.25 -77.02 -54.67
CA GLU A 704 19.47 -78.26 -54.41
C GLU A 704 20.37 -79.41 -53.98
N SER A 705 20.02 -80.29 -53.06
CA SER A 705 18.99 -80.43 -52.04
C SER A 705 19.42 -81.72 -51.29
N LEU A 706 18.70 -82.07 -50.22
CA LEU A 706 18.67 -83.43 -49.65
C LEU A 706 19.96 -83.91 -48.95
N THR A 707 19.93 -84.78 -47.95
CA THR A 707 19.02 -85.07 -46.83
C THR A 707 19.92 -85.77 -45.82
N ALA A 708 19.50 -85.76 -44.54
CA ALA A 708 19.71 -86.79 -43.52
C ALA A 708 21.06 -87.54 -43.49
N THR A 709 21.72 -87.57 -42.32
CA THR A 709 21.80 -88.78 -41.50
C THR A 709 22.36 -88.41 -40.12
N THR A 710 21.72 -88.97 -39.10
CA THR A 710 22.04 -89.01 -37.68
C THR A 710 23.43 -89.56 -37.37
N ALA A 711 24.15 -88.96 -36.40
CA ALA A 711 24.85 -89.69 -35.34
C ALA A 711 25.42 -88.73 -34.29
N SER A 712 25.31 -89.16 -33.04
CA SER A 712 25.73 -88.54 -31.79
C SER A 712 27.26 -88.44 -31.63
N GLY A 713 27.70 -87.37 -30.96
CA GLY A 713 28.99 -87.27 -30.28
C GLY A 713 29.09 -85.92 -29.57
N GLN A 714 29.06 -85.91 -28.23
CA GLN A 714 29.22 -84.70 -27.41
C GLN A 714 30.68 -84.23 -27.44
N ASP A 715 30.92 -82.93 -27.68
CA ASP A 715 32.26 -82.31 -27.70
C ASP A 715 32.38 -81.15 -26.67
N PRO A 716 33.58 -80.84 -26.12
CA PRO A 716 33.86 -79.86 -25.06
C PRO A 716 33.59 -78.37 -25.38
N GLU A 717 32.95 -78.05 -26.51
CA GLU A 717 32.80 -76.71 -27.06
C GLU A 717 31.56 -75.93 -26.56
N LEU A 718 30.79 -76.48 -25.61
CA LEU A 718 29.55 -75.86 -25.10
C LEU A 718 29.70 -74.99 -23.82
N VAL A 719 30.88 -74.95 -23.20
CA VAL A 719 31.01 -74.45 -21.82
C VAL A 719 30.96 -72.92 -21.70
N ARG A 720 31.57 -72.14 -22.61
CA ARG A 720 31.62 -70.67 -22.43
C ARG A 720 30.34 -69.98 -22.87
N LEU A 721 29.71 -70.42 -23.95
CA LEU A 721 28.41 -69.90 -24.37
C LEU A 721 27.34 -70.14 -23.28
N GLN A 722 27.29 -71.33 -22.69
CA GLN A 722 26.38 -71.64 -21.59
C GLN A 722 26.66 -70.81 -20.33
N LYS A 723 27.94 -70.64 -19.96
CA LYS A 723 28.34 -69.79 -18.83
C LYS A 723 27.95 -68.32 -19.05
N TRP A 724 28.11 -67.82 -20.28
CA TRP A 724 27.70 -66.46 -20.65
C TRP A 724 26.18 -66.29 -20.61
N LEU A 725 25.42 -67.23 -21.19
CA LEU A 725 23.95 -67.21 -21.16
C LEU A 725 23.42 -67.19 -19.71
N PHE A 726 24.00 -68.03 -18.84
CA PHE A 726 23.66 -68.04 -17.42
C PHE A 726 23.95 -66.70 -16.73
N THR A 727 25.13 -66.12 -16.98
CA THR A 727 25.54 -64.85 -16.37
C THR A 727 24.67 -63.68 -16.88
N ALA A 728 24.36 -63.65 -18.18
CA ALA A 728 23.50 -62.65 -18.78
C ALA A 728 22.06 -62.70 -18.22
N ARG A 729 21.49 -63.91 -18.07
CA ARG A 729 20.17 -64.09 -17.42
C ARG A 729 20.19 -63.59 -15.97
N LYS A 730 21.23 -63.94 -15.20
CA LYS A 730 21.39 -63.51 -13.81
C LYS A 730 21.48 -61.98 -13.67
N LEU A 731 22.19 -61.32 -14.58
CA LEU A 731 22.34 -59.86 -14.57
C LEU A 731 21.04 -59.14 -14.98
N LEU A 732 20.29 -59.69 -15.94
CA LEU A 732 19.01 -59.12 -16.38
C LEU A 732 17.89 -59.30 -15.36
N SER A 733 17.94 -60.36 -14.54
CA SER A 733 16.99 -60.62 -13.46
C SER A 733 17.35 -59.96 -12.11
N HIS A 734 18.53 -59.35 -12.00
CA HIS A 734 18.96 -58.71 -10.75
C HIS A 734 18.19 -57.40 -10.51
N VAL A 735 17.69 -57.23 -9.29
CA VAL A 735 16.99 -56.03 -8.83
C VAL A 735 17.95 -55.16 -8.05
N ILE A 736 18.06 -53.89 -8.43
CA ILE A 736 18.95 -52.91 -7.83
C ILE A 736 18.23 -52.17 -6.71
N THR A 737 18.84 -52.17 -5.52
CA THR A 737 18.28 -51.57 -4.29
C THR A 737 19.04 -50.33 -3.82
N ASP A 738 20.31 -50.19 -4.18
CA ASP A 738 21.18 -49.08 -3.77
C ASP A 738 22.27 -48.76 -4.81
N VAL A 739 22.98 -47.65 -4.60
CA VAL A 739 24.05 -47.17 -5.48
C VAL A 739 25.18 -48.20 -5.63
N ASN A 740 25.51 -48.93 -4.56
CA ASN A 740 26.58 -49.92 -4.58
C ASN A 740 26.22 -51.13 -5.45
N SER A 741 24.97 -51.58 -5.36
CA SER A 741 24.40 -52.65 -6.18
C SER A 741 24.27 -52.23 -7.64
N LEU A 742 23.91 -50.97 -7.91
CA LEU A 742 23.91 -50.39 -9.25
C LEU A 742 25.32 -50.41 -9.87
N GLU A 743 26.33 -49.92 -9.16
CA GLU A 743 27.71 -49.87 -9.67
C GLU A 743 28.31 -51.27 -9.86
N LYS A 744 28.05 -52.19 -8.93
CA LYS A 744 28.46 -53.59 -9.05
C LYS A 744 27.84 -54.24 -10.29
N THR A 745 26.52 -54.09 -10.48
CA THR A 745 25.80 -54.66 -11.64
C THR A 745 26.29 -54.05 -12.95
N MET A 746 26.55 -52.74 -12.97
CA MET A 746 27.11 -52.04 -14.14
C MET A 746 28.49 -52.60 -14.52
N ASN A 747 29.36 -52.84 -13.53
CA ASN A 747 30.69 -53.41 -13.76
C ASN A 747 30.63 -54.86 -14.26
N GLU A 748 29.74 -55.68 -13.68
CA GLU A 748 29.52 -57.07 -14.11
C GLU A 748 28.94 -57.13 -15.54
N MET A 749 28.02 -56.23 -15.90
CA MET A 749 27.50 -56.13 -17.28
C MET A 749 28.56 -55.68 -18.28
N MET A 750 29.43 -54.74 -17.91
CA MET A 750 30.56 -54.33 -18.76
C MET A 750 31.56 -55.48 -18.98
N ASN A 751 31.80 -56.31 -17.95
CA ASN A 751 32.61 -57.52 -18.10
C ASN A 751 31.95 -58.50 -19.08
N CYS A 752 30.64 -58.77 -18.94
CA CYS A 752 29.90 -59.63 -19.87
C CYS A 752 29.89 -59.12 -21.32
N GLN A 753 29.89 -57.79 -21.51
CA GLN A 753 29.99 -57.18 -22.84
C GLN A 753 31.38 -57.35 -23.45
N ARG A 754 32.46 -57.35 -22.66
CA ARG A 754 33.83 -57.57 -23.16
C ARG A 754 34.03 -59.00 -23.67
N GLU A 755 33.36 -59.98 -23.07
CA GLU A 755 33.43 -61.39 -23.48
C GLU A 755 32.62 -61.69 -24.76
N LEU A 756 31.85 -60.74 -25.26
CA LEU A 756 30.89 -60.92 -26.34
C LEU A 756 31.54 -61.35 -27.68
N GLN A 757 32.72 -60.81 -28.01
CA GLN A 757 33.43 -61.17 -29.24
C GLN A 757 33.97 -62.61 -29.22
N SER A 758 34.39 -63.11 -28.05
CA SER A 758 34.81 -64.50 -27.89
C SER A 758 33.62 -65.45 -27.94
N VAL A 759 32.50 -65.09 -27.30
CA VAL A 759 31.28 -65.91 -27.24
C VAL A 759 30.57 -65.96 -28.60
N GLU A 760 30.56 -64.86 -29.37
CA GLU A 760 30.02 -64.83 -30.74
C GLU A 760 30.84 -65.70 -31.70
N ARG A 761 32.18 -65.69 -31.56
CA ARG A 761 33.06 -66.58 -32.33
C ARG A 761 32.76 -68.06 -32.05
N GLU A 762 32.58 -68.41 -30.78
CA GLU A 762 32.21 -69.77 -30.35
C GLU A 762 30.80 -70.16 -30.86
N ARG A 763 29.82 -69.26 -30.79
CA ARG A 763 28.46 -69.45 -31.36
C ARG A 763 28.49 -69.72 -32.86
N LEU A 764 29.29 -68.97 -33.62
CA LEU A 764 29.40 -69.12 -35.07
C LEU A 764 30.12 -70.42 -35.49
N VAL A 765 31.02 -70.94 -34.65
CA VAL A 765 31.63 -72.26 -34.82
C VAL A 765 30.59 -73.36 -34.53
N LEU A 766 29.82 -73.22 -33.45
CA LEU A 766 28.77 -74.18 -33.07
C LEU A 766 27.61 -74.23 -34.09
N LEU A 767 27.25 -73.12 -34.74
CA LEU A 767 26.25 -73.10 -35.83
C LEU A 767 26.73 -73.80 -37.12
N LYS A 768 28.04 -73.99 -37.29
CA LYS A 768 28.64 -74.68 -38.45
C LYS A 768 28.73 -76.20 -38.24
N ILE A 769 28.81 -76.67 -37.01
CA ILE A 769 28.80 -78.10 -36.66
C ILE A 769 27.33 -78.54 -36.64
N ARG A 770 26.94 -79.41 -37.58
CA ARG A 770 25.53 -79.71 -37.86
C ARG A 770 24.86 -80.42 -36.67
N ASN A 771 23.71 -79.86 -36.26
CA ASN A 771 22.63 -80.40 -35.41
C ASN A 771 22.59 -79.95 -33.93
N VAL A 772 21.46 -79.29 -33.61
CA VAL A 772 20.87 -78.99 -32.28
C VAL A 772 21.44 -77.77 -31.51
N ASN A 773 20.79 -76.60 -31.69
CA ASN A 773 20.36 -75.63 -30.64
C ASN A 773 19.97 -74.25 -31.23
N SER A 774 19.00 -74.19 -32.17
CA SER A 774 18.45 -72.90 -32.67
C SER A 774 17.98 -72.01 -31.51
N GLU A 775 17.38 -72.63 -30.48
CA GLU A 775 16.86 -71.95 -29.29
C GLU A 775 17.95 -71.19 -28.52
N GLN A 776 19.15 -71.77 -28.30
CA GLN A 776 20.23 -71.07 -27.60
C GLN A 776 20.83 -69.93 -28.46
N ALA A 777 20.77 -70.05 -29.79
CA ALA A 777 21.27 -69.04 -30.71
C ALA A 777 20.30 -67.85 -30.89
N ASP A 778 18.99 -68.11 -30.81
CA ASP A 778 17.94 -67.09 -30.75
C ASP A 778 17.89 -66.42 -29.37
N GLU A 779 18.06 -67.22 -28.31
CA GLU A 779 18.15 -66.73 -26.93
C GLU A 779 19.38 -65.84 -26.70
N TYR A 780 20.55 -66.24 -27.21
CA TYR A 780 21.76 -65.39 -27.16
C TYR A 780 21.53 -64.02 -27.80
N ARG A 781 20.88 -63.99 -28.98
CA ARG A 781 20.58 -62.73 -29.70
C ARG A 781 19.63 -61.84 -28.89
N LYS A 782 18.59 -62.44 -28.30
CA LYS A 782 17.64 -61.74 -27.44
C LYS A 782 18.31 -61.20 -26.17
N LEU A 783 19.00 -62.06 -25.41
CA LEU A 783 19.72 -61.65 -24.19
C LEU A 783 20.81 -60.61 -24.45
N ARG A 784 21.50 -60.68 -25.60
CA ARG A 784 22.47 -59.65 -26.01
C ARG A 784 21.80 -58.30 -26.26
N SER A 785 20.65 -58.29 -26.94
CA SER A 785 19.87 -57.07 -27.15
C SER A 785 19.37 -56.50 -25.83
N ASP A 786 18.78 -57.34 -24.99
CA ASP A 786 18.22 -56.96 -23.69
C ASP A 786 19.32 -56.44 -22.73
N LEU A 787 20.51 -57.05 -22.74
CA LEU A 787 21.66 -56.61 -21.93
C LEU A 787 22.21 -55.26 -22.38
N LEU A 788 22.21 -54.97 -23.69
CA LEU A 788 22.58 -53.64 -24.22
C LEU A 788 21.56 -52.57 -23.80
N VAL A 789 20.26 -52.88 -23.88
CA VAL A 789 19.18 -51.98 -23.45
C VAL A 789 19.29 -51.73 -21.94
N ARG A 790 19.41 -52.77 -21.12
CA ARG A 790 19.54 -52.64 -19.66
C ARG A 790 20.79 -51.85 -19.26
N MET A 791 21.90 -52.02 -19.96
CA MET A 791 23.12 -51.25 -19.71
C MET A 791 22.96 -49.76 -20.09
N GLN A 792 22.27 -49.44 -21.18
CA GLN A 792 21.94 -48.04 -21.52
C GLN A 792 21.02 -47.42 -20.47
N GLN A 793 20.02 -48.17 -19.99
CA GLN A 793 19.14 -47.74 -18.92
C GLN A 793 19.93 -47.49 -17.62
N ILE A 794 20.81 -48.41 -17.18
CA ILE A 794 21.67 -48.22 -16.00
C ILE A 794 22.57 -46.99 -16.14
N LYS A 795 23.14 -46.73 -17.33
CA LYS A 795 23.95 -45.52 -17.58
C LYS A 795 23.13 -44.23 -17.45
N SER A 796 21.86 -44.24 -17.89
CA SER A 796 20.97 -43.09 -17.76
C SER A 796 20.48 -42.84 -16.33
N VAL A 797 20.31 -43.91 -15.55
CA VAL A 797 19.76 -43.90 -14.18
C VAL A 797 20.83 -43.56 -13.14
N ARG A 798 22.10 -43.92 -13.38
CA ARG A 798 23.22 -43.68 -12.45
C ARG A 798 23.36 -42.24 -11.93
N PRO A 799 23.38 -41.18 -12.78
CA PRO A 799 23.47 -39.81 -12.28
C PRO A 799 22.27 -39.42 -11.41
N LEU A 800 21.09 -39.95 -11.69
CA LEU A 800 19.87 -39.69 -10.91
C LEU A 800 19.95 -40.33 -9.51
N PHE A 801 20.45 -41.56 -9.41
CA PHE A 801 20.68 -42.25 -8.13
C PHE A 801 21.65 -41.47 -7.23
N LEU A 802 22.78 -41.01 -7.81
CA LEU A 802 23.76 -40.21 -7.09
C LEU A 802 23.20 -38.85 -6.66
N SER A 803 22.38 -38.23 -7.51
CA SER A 803 21.68 -36.97 -7.20
C SER A 803 20.74 -37.14 -6.00
N PHE A 804 19.91 -38.19 -5.98
CA PHE A 804 18.98 -38.46 -4.87
C PHE A 804 19.71 -38.53 -3.52
N TYR A 805 20.73 -39.39 -3.40
CA TYR A 805 21.45 -39.55 -2.13
C TYR A 805 22.25 -38.30 -1.73
N LYS A 806 22.85 -37.60 -2.70
CA LYS A 806 23.55 -36.33 -2.43
C LYS A 806 22.60 -35.26 -1.88
N HIS A 807 21.41 -35.12 -2.47
CA HIS A 807 20.41 -34.16 -1.98
C HIS A 807 19.86 -34.56 -0.62
N TYR A 808 19.61 -35.85 -0.39
CA TYR A 808 19.22 -36.38 0.91
C TYR A 808 20.26 -36.08 2.01
N ASP A 809 21.54 -36.41 1.77
CA ASP A 809 22.60 -36.24 2.76
C ASP A 809 22.86 -34.76 3.07
N ASN A 810 22.87 -33.91 2.04
CA ASN A 810 22.99 -32.47 2.20
C ASN A 810 21.85 -31.90 3.05
N PHE A 811 20.61 -32.32 2.76
CA PHE A 811 19.43 -31.83 3.45
C PHE A 811 19.33 -32.36 4.89
N SER A 812 19.70 -33.62 5.11
CA SER A 812 19.77 -34.21 6.45
C SER A 812 20.87 -33.58 7.31
N SER A 813 22.03 -33.27 6.72
CA SER A 813 23.11 -32.51 7.37
C SER A 813 22.68 -31.08 7.71
N TRP A 814 21.97 -30.41 6.79
CA TRP A 814 21.41 -29.08 7.01
C TRP A 814 20.37 -29.03 8.14
N LEU A 815 19.53 -30.08 8.27
CA LEU A 815 18.60 -30.22 9.39
C LEU A 815 19.31 -30.46 10.74
N ASN A 816 20.51 -31.05 10.75
CA ASN A 816 21.28 -31.36 11.95
C ASN A 816 22.21 -30.22 12.41
N ALA A 817 22.60 -29.32 11.50
CA ALA A 817 23.35 -28.11 11.83
C ALA A 817 22.40 -27.08 12.45
N GLU A 818 22.13 -27.21 13.75
CA GLU A 818 21.23 -26.31 14.47
C GLU A 818 21.62 -24.82 14.34
N GLY A 819 20.62 -23.99 14.01
CA GLY A 819 20.57 -22.58 14.43
C GLY A 819 20.41 -21.54 13.33
N ASN A 820 19.20 -20.97 13.24
CA ASN A 820 18.96 -19.58 12.80
C ASN A 820 19.06 -19.18 11.32
N HIS A 821 18.39 -19.88 10.40
CA HIS A 821 17.94 -19.23 9.15
C HIS A 821 16.46 -19.52 8.86
N TYR A 822 15.61 -18.61 9.35
CA TYR A 822 14.14 -18.70 9.37
C TYR A 822 13.46 -18.08 8.13
N GLN A 823 13.96 -18.34 6.92
CA GLN A 823 13.41 -17.74 5.69
C GLN A 823 13.32 -18.65 4.45
N GLU A 824 13.38 -19.98 4.60
CA GLU A 824 13.46 -20.87 3.42
C GLU A 824 12.45 -22.04 3.47
N ASP A 825 11.19 -21.78 3.85
CA ASP A 825 10.15 -22.83 3.80
C ASP A 825 9.83 -23.24 2.34
N GLU A 826 9.99 -22.34 1.36
CA GLU A 826 9.90 -22.67 -0.08
C GLU A 826 11.03 -23.60 -0.54
N LYS A 827 12.30 -23.33 -0.17
CA LYS A 827 13.44 -24.15 -0.59
C LYS A 827 13.38 -25.57 -0.01
N LYS A 828 12.83 -25.73 1.21
CA LYS A 828 12.56 -27.06 1.79
C LYS A 828 11.55 -27.84 0.95
N SER A 829 10.46 -27.20 0.55
CA SER A 829 9.45 -27.83 -0.30
C SER A 829 9.99 -28.16 -1.69
N GLU A 830 10.82 -27.30 -2.28
CA GLU A 830 11.47 -27.56 -3.58
C GLU A 830 12.39 -28.78 -3.54
N ILE A 831 13.19 -28.93 -2.47
CA ILE A 831 14.10 -30.08 -2.30
C ILE A 831 13.29 -31.37 -2.12
N ILE A 832 12.22 -31.36 -1.31
CA ILE A 832 11.34 -32.52 -1.14
C ILE A 832 10.65 -32.88 -2.47
N ASN A 833 10.10 -31.89 -3.18
CA ASN A 833 9.45 -32.10 -4.46
C ASN A 833 10.44 -32.66 -5.50
N HIS A 834 11.70 -32.22 -5.47
CA HIS A 834 12.75 -32.77 -6.31
C HIS A 834 13.07 -34.24 -5.95
N LEU A 835 13.16 -34.58 -4.66
CA LEU A 835 13.38 -35.97 -4.20
C LEU A 835 12.18 -36.87 -4.54
N VAL A 836 10.94 -36.38 -4.40
CA VAL A 836 9.71 -37.06 -4.84
C VAL A 836 9.75 -37.31 -6.33
N PHE A 837 10.06 -36.28 -7.13
CA PHE A 837 10.17 -36.38 -8.59
C PHE A 837 11.20 -37.42 -9.04
N LEU A 838 12.37 -37.46 -8.39
CA LEU A 838 13.38 -38.48 -8.66
C LEU A 838 12.84 -39.89 -8.34
N LEU A 839 12.14 -40.05 -7.21
CA LEU A 839 11.56 -41.32 -6.80
C LEU A 839 10.42 -41.78 -7.73
N GLU A 840 9.56 -40.87 -8.18
CA GLU A 840 8.54 -41.13 -9.20
C GLU A 840 9.17 -41.52 -10.55
N THR A 841 10.29 -40.89 -10.91
CA THR A 841 11.03 -41.23 -12.13
C THR A 841 11.53 -42.68 -12.08
N PHE A 842 12.06 -43.15 -10.95
CA PHE A 842 12.46 -44.55 -10.78
C PHE A 842 11.26 -45.52 -10.69
N SER A 843 10.09 -45.03 -10.31
CA SER A 843 8.85 -45.81 -10.20
C SER A 843 8.12 -46.01 -11.54
N ARG A 844 8.60 -45.40 -12.64
CA ARG A 844 8.03 -45.58 -13.99
C ARG A 844 8.17 -47.03 -14.45
N ASN A 845 7.23 -47.48 -15.29
CA ASN A 845 7.16 -48.86 -15.82
C ASN A 845 8.47 -49.35 -16.49
N GLU A 846 9.27 -48.43 -17.02
CA GLU A 846 10.56 -48.73 -17.67
C GLU A 846 11.66 -49.18 -16.70
N TYR A 847 11.56 -48.80 -15.43
CA TYR A 847 12.58 -49.04 -14.39
C TYR A 847 12.06 -49.87 -13.21
N SER A 848 10.76 -49.84 -12.94
CA SER A 848 10.12 -50.55 -11.82
C SER A 848 10.28 -52.07 -11.86
N SER A 849 10.61 -52.64 -13.03
CA SER A 849 10.86 -54.07 -13.20
C SER A 849 12.23 -54.53 -12.68
N TRP A 850 13.15 -53.62 -12.38
CA TRP A 850 14.51 -53.96 -11.93
C TRP A 850 15.13 -52.98 -10.93
N ILE A 851 14.41 -51.94 -10.52
CA ILE A 851 14.81 -51.03 -9.44
C ILE A 851 13.80 -51.14 -8.29
N ASN A 852 14.29 -51.38 -7.08
CA ASN A 852 13.49 -51.30 -5.87
C ASN A 852 13.68 -49.91 -5.22
N CYS A 853 12.58 -49.18 -5.02
CA CYS A 853 12.57 -47.82 -4.45
C CYS A 853 12.23 -47.75 -2.96
N ASP A 854 12.01 -48.88 -2.27
CA ASP A 854 11.52 -48.92 -0.89
C ASP A 854 12.46 -48.21 0.08
N SER A 855 13.77 -48.43 -0.06
CA SER A 855 14.81 -47.77 0.76
C SER A 855 14.82 -46.25 0.59
N MET A 856 14.65 -45.77 -0.65
CA MET A 856 14.56 -44.33 -0.94
C MET A 856 13.26 -43.72 -0.41
N ARG A 857 12.16 -44.48 -0.45
CA ARG A 857 10.86 -44.05 0.06
C ARG A 857 10.90 -43.91 1.58
N CYS A 858 11.44 -44.90 2.30
CA CYS A 858 11.60 -44.82 3.76
C CYS A 858 12.44 -43.60 4.18
N LYS A 859 13.54 -43.31 3.48
CA LYS A 859 14.37 -42.12 3.73
C LYS A 859 13.61 -40.81 3.50
N LEU A 860 12.80 -40.74 2.45
CA LEU A 860 11.98 -39.56 2.17
C LEU A 860 10.89 -39.36 3.22
N ASP A 861 10.27 -40.44 3.68
CA ASP A 861 9.25 -40.41 4.72
C ASP A 861 9.86 -39.99 6.08
N GLU A 862 11.07 -40.45 6.39
CA GLU A 862 11.84 -40.00 7.56
C GLU A 862 12.11 -38.48 7.52
N LEU A 863 12.52 -37.94 6.37
CA LEU A 863 12.74 -36.50 6.21
C LEU A 863 11.45 -35.68 6.35
N LYS A 864 10.35 -36.15 5.76
CA LYS A 864 9.04 -35.50 5.88
C LYS A 864 8.61 -35.42 7.34
N HIS A 865 8.68 -36.54 8.06
CA HIS A 865 8.35 -36.61 9.47
C HIS A 865 9.17 -35.63 10.31
N ARG A 866 10.49 -35.55 10.09
CA ARG A 866 11.38 -34.62 10.82
C ARG A 866 11.06 -33.14 10.56
N ILE A 867 10.66 -32.79 9.34
CA ILE A 867 10.24 -31.42 9.01
C ILE A 867 8.91 -31.09 9.69
N GLU A 868 7.96 -32.00 9.65
CA GLU A 868 6.65 -31.84 10.28
C GLU A 868 6.82 -31.63 11.80
N THR A 869 7.64 -32.43 12.48
CA THR A 869 7.94 -32.24 13.91
C THR A 869 8.58 -30.87 14.19
N ALA A 870 9.52 -30.42 13.37
CA ALA A 870 10.15 -29.10 13.52
C ALA A 870 9.16 -27.94 13.29
N LEU A 871 8.21 -28.12 12.37
CA LEU A 871 7.17 -27.14 12.06
C LEU A 871 6.12 -27.06 13.20
N VAL A 872 5.70 -28.19 13.75
CA VAL A 872 4.83 -28.23 14.94
C VAL A 872 5.50 -27.49 16.11
N ALA A 873 6.78 -27.77 16.38
CA ALA A 873 7.52 -27.06 17.43
C ALA A 873 7.61 -25.53 17.18
N LYS A 874 7.73 -25.10 15.92
CA LYS A 874 7.69 -23.67 15.55
C LYS A 874 6.30 -23.06 15.83
N LEU A 875 5.24 -23.69 15.35
CA LEU A 875 3.87 -23.22 15.54
C LEU A 875 3.49 -23.10 17.02
N LEU A 876 3.89 -24.07 17.85
CA LEU A 876 3.68 -24.01 19.30
C LEU A 876 4.47 -22.86 19.97
N ARG A 877 5.70 -22.58 19.52
CA ARG A 877 6.45 -21.40 19.98
C ARG A 877 5.79 -20.09 19.59
N ASP A 878 5.26 -19.99 18.38
CA ASP A 878 4.58 -18.78 17.91
C ASP A 878 3.24 -18.58 18.64
N LYS A 879 2.45 -19.64 18.87
CA LYS A 879 1.25 -19.60 19.73
C LYS A 879 1.59 -19.14 21.15
N ARG A 880 2.69 -19.65 21.72
CA ARG A 880 3.18 -19.21 23.04
C ARG A 880 3.49 -17.70 23.06
N LYS A 881 4.22 -17.18 22.06
CA LYS A 881 4.56 -15.75 21.96
C LYS A 881 3.30 -14.88 21.88
N LEU A 882 2.33 -15.28 21.05
CA LEU A 882 1.07 -14.55 20.91
C LEU A 882 0.26 -14.54 22.21
N LEU A 883 0.23 -15.65 22.95
CA LEU A 883 -0.45 -15.74 24.23
C LEU A 883 0.25 -14.96 25.35
N THR A 884 1.56 -14.72 25.24
CA THR A 884 2.32 -13.90 26.21
C THR A 884 2.29 -12.40 25.91
N ASN A 885 1.91 -11.99 24.70
CA ASN A 885 1.85 -10.57 24.34
C ASN A 885 0.68 -9.86 25.03
N ILE A 886 0.89 -8.59 25.35
CA ILE A 886 -0.16 -7.72 25.92
C ILE A 886 -1.01 -7.19 24.76
N VAL A 887 -2.32 -7.35 24.85
CA VAL A 887 -3.24 -6.75 23.89
C VAL A 887 -3.69 -5.41 24.44
N GLU A 888 -3.29 -4.32 23.78
CA GLU A 888 -3.49 -2.96 24.30
C GLU A 888 -4.90 -2.44 24.06
N LYS A 889 -5.56 -2.82 22.94
CA LYS A 889 -6.84 -2.24 22.51
C LYS A 889 -7.88 -3.30 22.15
N TRP A 890 -9.15 -2.97 22.39
CA TRP A 890 -10.31 -3.81 22.04
C TRP A 890 -10.43 -4.15 20.55
N ARG A 891 -9.97 -3.27 19.64
CA ARG A 891 -10.04 -3.51 18.18
C ARG A 891 -9.11 -4.63 17.71
N ASP A 892 -8.00 -4.81 18.43
CA ASP A 892 -6.95 -5.77 18.06
C ASP A 892 -7.26 -7.18 18.56
N VAL A 893 -8.27 -7.33 19.42
CA VAL A 893 -8.72 -8.63 19.96
C VAL A 893 -9.18 -9.57 18.87
N SER A 894 -9.91 -9.09 17.85
CA SER A 894 -10.35 -9.93 16.73
C SER A 894 -9.16 -10.49 15.96
N ALA A 895 -8.22 -9.60 15.58
CA ALA A 895 -7.02 -9.99 14.85
C ALA A 895 -6.14 -10.96 15.65
N TRP A 896 -6.04 -10.77 16.97
CA TRP A 896 -5.35 -11.70 17.87
C TRP A 896 -6.02 -13.07 17.93
N CYS A 897 -7.37 -13.11 17.99
CA CYS A 897 -8.12 -14.36 17.91
C CYS A 897 -7.94 -15.07 16.57
N ASP A 898 -7.99 -14.33 15.47
CA ASP A 898 -7.83 -14.86 14.12
C ASP A 898 -6.42 -15.44 13.93
N ALA A 899 -5.39 -14.77 14.45
CA ALA A 899 -4.01 -15.25 14.40
C ALA A 899 -3.79 -16.55 15.20
N ILE A 900 -4.45 -16.71 16.36
CA ILE A 900 -4.37 -17.94 17.14
C ILE A 900 -5.17 -19.06 16.47
N ALA A 901 -6.37 -18.76 15.96
CA ALA A 901 -7.20 -19.71 15.22
C ALA A 901 -6.49 -20.25 13.98
N GLU A 902 -5.76 -19.39 13.25
CA GLU A 902 -4.94 -19.82 12.11
C GLU A 902 -3.83 -20.79 12.52
N ILE A 903 -3.16 -20.54 13.66
CA ILE A 903 -2.15 -21.49 14.17
C ILE A 903 -2.80 -22.82 14.57
N ASP A 904 -3.97 -22.78 15.20
CA ASP A 904 -4.68 -24.00 15.61
C ASP A 904 -5.18 -24.82 14.42
N ASN A 905 -5.75 -24.16 13.40
CA ASN A 905 -6.13 -24.81 12.14
C ASN A 905 -4.92 -25.48 11.49
N ARG A 906 -3.75 -24.84 11.51
CA ARG A 906 -2.51 -25.42 10.97
C ARG A 906 -2.01 -26.59 11.80
N LEU A 907 -2.15 -26.55 13.12
CA LEU A 907 -1.81 -27.68 14.01
C LEU A 907 -2.74 -28.88 13.79
N GLU A 908 -4.02 -28.67 13.48
CA GLU A 908 -4.98 -29.75 13.21
C GLU A 908 -4.68 -30.56 11.95
N ILE A 909 -3.90 -30.02 11.00
CA ILE A 909 -3.52 -30.73 9.76
C ILE A 909 -2.55 -31.89 10.04
N PHE A 910 -1.76 -31.82 11.11
CA PHE A 910 -0.73 -32.83 11.40
C PHE A 910 -1.31 -34.06 12.10
N SER A 911 -0.84 -35.25 11.71
CA SER A 911 -1.18 -36.52 12.38
C SER A 911 -0.66 -36.54 13.83
N GLU A 912 -1.36 -37.27 14.71
CA GLU A 912 -1.02 -37.39 16.13
C GLU A 912 0.38 -38.01 16.36
N ASP A 913 0.86 -38.81 15.41
CA ASP A 913 2.19 -39.45 15.41
C ASP A 913 3.36 -38.46 15.25
N VAL A 914 3.09 -37.24 14.76
CA VAL A 914 4.11 -36.19 14.55
C VAL A 914 4.48 -35.47 15.85
N TYR A 915 3.57 -35.49 16.82
CA TYR A 915 3.74 -34.81 18.09
C TYR A 915 4.59 -35.66 19.04
N ASP A 916 5.76 -35.15 19.43
CA ASP A 916 6.46 -35.70 20.59
C ASP A 916 5.68 -35.40 21.88
N GLU A 917 5.97 -36.13 22.95
CA GLU A 917 5.24 -36.00 24.22
C GLU A 917 5.36 -34.59 24.82
N GLU A 918 6.46 -33.89 24.57
CA GLU A 918 6.67 -32.50 25.00
C GLU A 918 5.75 -31.54 24.23
N CYS A 919 5.64 -31.67 22.92
CA CYS A 919 4.77 -30.87 22.06
C CYS A 919 3.29 -31.14 22.38
N LYS A 920 2.91 -32.39 22.69
CA LYS A 920 1.55 -32.71 23.18
C LYS A 920 1.24 -31.97 24.48
N HIS A 921 2.16 -32.03 25.44
CA HIS A 921 2.01 -31.33 26.71
C HIS A 921 1.90 -29.81 26.53
N GLN A 922 2.79 -29.22 25.71
CA GLN A 922 2.77 -27.80 25.41
C GLN A 922 1.50 -27.36 24.70
N ARG A 923 0.98 -28.15 23.75
CA ARG A 923 -0.29 -27.84 23.05
C ARG A 923 -1.46 -27.77 24.03
N VAL A 924 -1.59 -28.75 24.92
CA VAL A 924 -2.64 -28.77 25.95
C VAL A 924 -2.50 -27.58 26.92
N GLN A 925 -1.26 -27.27 27.34
CA GLN A 925 -1.00 -26.14 28.22
C GLN A 925 -1.38 -24.80 27.59
N LEU A 926 -0.97 -24.56 26.34
CA LEU A 926 -1.26 -23.32 25.61
C LEU A 926 -2.76 -23.19 25.31
N GLU A 927 -3.45 -24.30 25.04
CA GLU A 927 -4.90 -24.32 24.86
C GLU A 927 -5.62 -23.95 26.16
N GLY A 928 -5.16 -24.45 27.31
CA GLY A 928 -5.68 -24.04 28.61
C GLY A 928 -5.56 -22.53 28.86
N ILE A 929 -4.41 -21.94 28.53
CA ILE A 929 -4.16 -20.50 28.67
C ILE A 929 -5.07 -19.70 27.71
N TRP A 930 -5.23 -20.17 26.47
CA TRP A 930 -6.09 -19.56 25.48
C TRP A 930 -7.56 -19.51 25.92
N GLN A 931 -8.10 -20.64 26.38
CA GLN A 931 -9.48 -20.73 26.87
C GLN A 931 -9.72 -19.82 28.08
N GLN A 932 -8.75 -19.73 29.00
CA GLN A 932 -8.83 -18.81 30.12
C GLN A 932 -8.91 -17.34 29.66
N LYS A 933 -8.07 -16.92 28.71
CA LYS A 933 -8.07 -15.55 28.19
C LYS A 933 -9.35 -15.20 27.43
N ILE A 934 -9.84 -16.09 26.56
CA ILE A 934 -11.14 -15.90 25.89
C ILE A 934 -12.28 -15.78 26.90
N HIS A 935 -12.27 -16.60 27.95
CA HIS A 935 -13.29 -16.54 28.99
C HIS A 935 -13.31 -15.17 29.68
N ILE A 936 -12.13 -14.60 29.96
CA ILE A 936 -11.99 -13.25 30.54
C ILE A 936 -12.52 -12.18 29.57
N ILE A 937 -12.16 -12.25 28.28
CA ILE A 937 -12.65 -11.30 27.25
C ILE A 937 -14.17 -11.33 27.15
N LYS A 938 -14.77 -12.53 27.09
CA LYS A 938 -16.24 -12.69 27.07
C LYS A 938 -16.89 -12.12 28.33
N LYS A 939 -16.25 -12.31 29.50
CA LYS A 939 -16.72 -11.74 30.76
C LYS A 939 -16.69 -10.21 30.74
N LEU A 940 -15.62 -9.59 30.22
CA LEU A 940 -15.50 -8.13 30.08
C LEU A 940 -16.52 -7.56 29.08
N GLN A 941 -16.74 -8.23 27.94
CA GLN A 941 -17.78 -7.85 26.97
C GLN A 941 -19.19 -7.90 27.57
N SER A 942 -19.47 -8.93 28.38
CA SER A 942 -20.74 -9.04 29.12
C SER A 942 -20.93 -7.89 30.11
N ILE A 943 -19.88 -7.52 30.87
CA ILE A 943 -19.90 -6.38 31.80
C ILE A 943 -20.18 -5.07 31.04
N TYR A 944 -19.55 -4.87 29.89
CA TYR A 944 -19.80 -3.69 29.05
C TYR A 944 -21.25 -3.63 28.53
N HIS A 945 -21.80 -4.76 28.10
CA HIS A 945 -23.21 -4.83 27.68
C HIS A 945 -24.18 -4.54 28.82
N GLU A 946 -23.89 -5.04 30.03
CA GLU A 946 -24.68 -4.71 31.23
C GLU A 946 -24.63 -3.21 31.57
N ALA A 947 -23.47 -2.55 31.40
CA ALA A 947 -23.36 -1.10 31.57
C ALA A 947 -24.18 -0.32 30.53
N GLU A 948 -24.24 -0.78 29.29
CA GLU A 948 -25.04 -0.17 28.23
C GLU A 948 -26.56 -0.33 28.48
N LEU A 949 -26.98 -1.49 29.01
CA LEU A 949 -28.36 -1.69 29.46
C LEU A 949 -28.71 -0.76 30.64
N LEU A 950 -27.77 -0.52 31.55
CA LEU A 950 -27.91 0.43 32.66
C LEU A 950 -28.09 1.86 32.13
N ARG A 951 -27.29 2.28 31.15
CA ARG A 951 -27.40 3.56 30.46
C ARG A 951 -28.78 3.77 29.84
N CYS A 952 -29.30 2.75 29.15
CA CYS A 952 -30.62 2.76 28.52
C CYS A 952 -31.77 2.82 29.54
N ARG A 953 -31.58 2.28 30.75
CA ARG A 953 -32.57 2.37 31.85
C ARG A 953 -32.61 3.78 32.44
N LEU A 954 -31.44 4.37 32.68
CA LEU A 954 -31.30 5.73 33.22
C LEU A 954 -31.93 6.81 32.35
N THR A 955 -31.89 6.62 31.03
CA THR A 955 -32.50 7.54 30.06
C THR A 955 -34.03 7.42 29.96
N LYS A 956 -34.66 6.37 30.50
CA LYS A 956 -36.10 6.09 30.29
C LYS A 956 -37.00 6.35 31.51
N VAL A 957 -36.55 6.15 32.76
CA VAL A 957 -37.39 6.35 33.96
C VAL A 957 -36.51 6.66 35.18
N VAL A 958 -36.77 7.77 35.89
CA VAL A 958 -36.16 8.07 37.19
C VAL A 958 -37.26 8.06 38.27
N ARG A 959 -37.43 6.92 38.95
CA ARG A 959 -38.10 6.85 40.25
C ARG A 959 -37.05 6.70 41.34
N PHE A 960 -37.27 7.28 42.52
CA PHE A 960 -36.34 7.28 43.67
C PHE A 960 -35.70 5.91 43.98
N ARG A 961 -36.49 4.83 43.91
CA ARG A 961 -36.05 3.48 44.26
C ARG A 961 -34.99 2.91 43.30
N ASP A 962 -35.01 3.36 42.05
CA ASP A 962 -34.11 2.88 41.00
C ASP A 962 -32.72 3.55 41.09
N LEU A 963 -32.64 4.77 41.66
CA LEU A 963 -31.39 5.51 41.88
C LEU A 963 -30.52 4.94 43.01
N LEU A 964 -31.12 4.42 44.09
CA LEU A 964 -30.39 3.74 45.17
C LEU A 964 -29.76 2.41 44.72
N HIS A 965 -30.45 1.71 43.81
CA HIS A 965 -29.93 0.50 43.19
C HIS A 965 -28.79 0.80 42.21
N LEU A 966 -28.77 1.99 41.60
CA LEU A 966 -27.76 2.38 40.62
C LEU A 966 -26.33 2.38 41.18
N THR A 967 -26.11 3.02 42.33
CA THR A 967 -24.78 3.11 42.95
C THR A 967 -24.24 1.71 43.29
N VAL A 968 -25.11 0.81 43.73
CA VAL A 968 -24.77 -0.58 44.02
C VAL A 968 -24.50 -1.37 42.73
N GLU A 969 -25.27 -1.15 41.67
CA GLU A 969 -25.06 -1.78 40.36
C GLU A 969 -23.75 -1.33 39.69
N VAL A 970 -23.44 -0.02 39.72
CA VAL A 970 -22.16 0.54 39.24
C VAL A 970 -20.98 -0.01 40.04
N GLY A 971 -21.09 -0.05 41.37
CA GLY A 971 -20.05 -0.65 42.23
C GLY A 971 -19.82 -2.14 41.93
N LYS A 972 -20.90 -2.91 41.70
CA LYS A 972 -20.81 -4.32 41.32
C LYS A 972 -20.15 -4.52 39.95
N LEU A 973 -20.44 -3.66 38.96
CA LEU A 973 -19.81 -3.72 37.63
C LEU A 973 -18.31 -3.46 37.73
N ARG A 974 -17.90 -2.43 38.49
CA ARG A 974 -16.51 -2.15 38.78
C ARG A 974 -15.81 -3.33 39.45
N ASP A 975 -16.38 -3.84 40.54
CA ASP A 975 -15.74 -4.89 41.33
C ASP A 975 -15.60 -6.19 40.50
N ARG A 976 -16.59 -6.51 39.67
CA ARG A 976 -16.53 -7.64 38.71
C ARG A 976 -15.47 -7.46 37.62
N CYS A 977 -15.26 -6.22 37.18
CA CYS A 977 -14.21 -5.89 36.21
C CYS A 977 -12.82 -6.00 36.87
N MET A 978 -12.65 -5.46 38.08
CA MET A 978 -11.40 -5.53 38.86
C MET A 978 -11.01 -6.94 39.30
N GLN A 979 -11.98 -7.84 39.46
CA GLN A 979 -11.72 -9.26 39.72
C GLN A 979 -11.11 -10.01 38.51
N THR A 980 -10.94 -9.37 37.35
CA THR A 980 -10.23 -9.96 36.20
C THR A 980 -8.72 -9.69 36.34
N ALA A 981 -7.99 -10.73 36.76
CA ALA A 981 -6.57 -10.65 37.13
C ALA A 981 -5.66 -11.33 36.08
N ASP A 982 -5.74 -10.89 34.82
CA ASP A 982 -4.78 -11.30 33.78
C ASP A 982 -3.94 -10.11 33.32
N ILE A 983 -2.62 -10.21 33.49
CA ILE A 983 -1.65 -9.15 33.19
C ILE A 983 -1.62 -8.81 31.69
N GLY A 984 -1.84 -9.79 30.81
CA GLY A 984 -1.84 -9.59 29.36
C GLY A 984 -3.10 -8.92 28.81
N LEU A 985 -4.16 -8.84 29.62
CA LEU A 985 -5.43 -8.20 29.28
C LEU A 985 -5.73 -6.98 30.16
N ALA A 986 -4.75 -6.49 30.93
CA ALA A 986 -4.90 -5.36 31.84
C ALA A 986 -5.35 -4.10 31.10
N SER A 987 -4.72 -3.78 29.96
CA SER A 987 -5.09 -2.61 29.14
C SER A 987 -6.54 -2.67 28.64
N ILE A 988 -7.00 -3.84 28.19
CA ILE A 988 -8.40 -4.06 27.76
C ILE A 988 -9.38 -3.89 28.91
N ARG A 989 -9.04 -4.39 30.10
CA ARG A 989 -9.84 -4.22 31.32
C ARG A 989 -9.92 -2.75 31.72
N ASP A 990 -8.81 -2.03 31.67
CA ASP A 990 -8.72 -0.63 32.06
C ASP A 990 -9.48 0.25 31.05
N ASP A 991 -9.35 -0.01 29.75
CA ASP A 991 -10.20 0.56 28.69
C ASP A 991 -11.69 0.28 28.92
N CYS A 992 -12.04 -0.92 29.40
CA CYS A 992 -13.43 -1.29 29.70
C CYS A 992 -13.98 -0.46 30.87
N LEU A 993 -13.19 -0.26 31.93
CA LEU A 993 -13.53 0.58 33.08
C LEU A 993 -13.75 2.05 32.66
N GLU A 994 -12.85 2.59 31.84
CA GLU A 994 -12.93 3.96 31.36
C GLU A 994 -14.17 4.18 30.47
N ASN A 995 -14.46 3.23 29.57
CA ASN A 995 -15.65 3.32 28.72
C ASN A 995 -16.96 3.17 29.50
N ILE A 996 -17.00 2.30 30.52
CA ILE A 996 -18.16 2.21 31.44
C ILE A 996 -18.35 3.54 32.17
N ALA A 997 -17.25 4.16 32.63
CA ALA A 997 -17.30 5.46 33.28
C ALA A 997 -17.89 6.53 32.37
N LYS A 998 -17.33 6.69 31.16
CA LYS A 998 -17.80 7.67 30.15
C LYS A 998 -19.26 7.44 29.74
N ASN A 999 -19.66 6.19 29.52
CA ASN A 999 -21.01 5.86 29.08
C ASN A 999 -22.09 6.20 30.12
N LEU A 1000 -21.76 6.14 31.41
CA LEU A 1000 -22.70 6.37 32.50
C LEU A 1000 -22.60 7.79 33.09
N GLU A 1001 -21.53 8.53 32.82
CA GLU A 1001 -21.29 9.87 33.34
C GLU A 1001 -22.35 10.88 32.89
N THR A 1002 -22.60 10.99 31.58
CA THR A 1002 -23.58 11.97 31.04
C THR A 1002 -25.01 11.72 31.54
N PRO A 1003 -25.57 10.49 31.49
CA PRO A 1003 -26.91 10.23 32.00
C PRO A 1003 -27.05 10.47 33.51
N ILE A 1004 -26.00 10.18 34.30
CA ILE A 1004 -26.02 10.41 35.75
C ILE A 1004 -25.93 11.92 36.05
N ALA A 1005 -25.13 12.67 35.30
CA ALA A 1005 -25.04 14.13 35.39
C ALA A 1005 -26.35 14.83 34.97
N GLU A 1006 -27.01 14.35 33.91
CA GLU A 1006 -28.33 14.84 33.49
C GLU A 1006 -29.40 14.54 34.55
N ALA A 1007 -29.42 13.32 35.11
CA ALA A 1007 -30.31 12.96 36.21
C ALA A 1007 -30.05 13.83 37.46
N PHE A 1008 -28.78 14.12 37.76
CA PHE A 1008 -28.39 15.02 38.85
C PHE A 1008 -28.88 16.45 38.63
N SER A 1009 -28.68 17.00 37.43
CA SER A 1009 -29.15 18.34 37.07
C SER A 1009 -30.68 18.44 37.12
N TRP A 1010 -31.38 17.38 36.70
CA TRP A 1010 -32.83 17.31 36.78
C TRP A 1010 -33.33 17.32 38.23
N GLU A 1011 -32.76 16.52 39.13
CA GLU A 1011 -33.12 16.53 40.55
C GLU A 1011 -32.74 17.83 41.26
N GLU A 1012 -31.59 18.43 40.91
CA GLU A 1012 -31.18 19.73 41.44
C GLU A 1012 -32.19 20.84 41.05
N LYS A 1013 -32.63 20.83 39.79
CA LYS A 1013 -33.68 21.73 39.32
C LYS A 1013 -34.99 21.49 40.08
N ARG A 1014 -35.35 20.23 40.31
CA ARG A 1014 -36.55 19.85 41.08
C ARG A 1014 -36.49 20.35 42.52
N ILE A 1015 -35.33 20.33 43.18
CA ILE A 1015 -35.16 20.95 44.52
C ILE A 1015 -35.35 22.46 44.47
N ARG A 1016 -34.78 23.14 43.47
CA ARG A 1016 -34.95 24.60 43.32
C ARG A 1016 -36.40 24.98 43.09
N GLU A 1017 -37.16 24.15 42.37
CA GLU A 1017 -38.59 24.35 42.14
C GLU A 1017 -39.41 24.07 43.42
N LEU A 1018 -39.09 23.00 44.16
CA LEU A 1018 -39.76 22.65 45.43
C LEU A 1018 -39.43 23.63 46.56
N SER A 1019 -38.25 24.27 46.57
CA SER A 1019 -37.89 25.30 47.57
C SER A 1019 -38.60 26.63 47.36
N MET A 1020 -39.24 26.84 46.20
CA MET A 1020 -40.07 28.01 45.90
C MET A 1020 -41.53 27.86 46.38
N VAL A 1021 -41.95 26.67 46.87
CA VAL A 1021 -43.32 26.39 47.33
C VAL A 1021 -43.33 26.22 48.86
N HIS A 1022 -44.23 26.93 49.56
CA HIS A 1022 -44.24 27.01 51.03
C HIS A 1022 -44.55 25.67 51.75
N GLU A 1023 -43.75 25.40 52.79
CA GLU A 1023 -43.86 24.53 53.99
C GLU A 1023 -44.49 23.11 53.97
N SER A 1024 -45.26 22.67 52.96
CA SER A 1024 -45.80 21.30 52.94
C SER A 1024 -44.86 20.24 52.38
N ASP A 1025 -43.78 20.64 51.69
CA ASP A 1025 -42.95 19.72 50.89
C ASP A 1025 -41.56 19.43 51.50
N VAL A 1026 -41.35 19.73 52.78
CA VAL A 1026 -40.07 19.47 53.47
C VAL A 1026 -39.66 18.00 53.37
N LYS A 1027 -40.63 17.07 53.42
CA LYS A 1027 -40.38 15.64 53.25
C LYS A 1027 -39.95 15.28 51.82
N LEU A 1028 -40.55 15.92 50.80
CA LEU A 1028 -40.21 15.71 49.39
C LEU A 1028 -38.84 16.32 49.05
N ALA A 1029 -38.52 17.47 49.65
CA ALA A 1029 -37.20 18.10 49.55
C ALA A 1029 -36.11 17.25 50.22
N LEU A 1030 -36.37 16.66 51.39
CA LEU A 1030 -35.47 15.70 52.04
C LEU A 1030 -35.26 14.43 51.20
N GLU A 1031 -36.32 13.86 50.64
CA GLU A 1031 -36.21 12.71 49.72
C GLU A 1031 -35.39 13.05 48.47
N THR A 1032 -35.53 14.26 47.95
CA THR A 1032 -34.77 14.74 46.78
C THR A 1032 -33.29 15.06 47.13
N LEU A 1033 -33.00 15.56 48.33
CA LEU A 1033 -31.61 15.72 48.81
C LEU A 1033 -30.90 14.37 48.99
N CYS A 1034 -31.61 13.33 49.47
CA CYS A 1034 -31.07 11.97 49.53
C CYS A 1034 -30.78 11.39 48.13
N GLN A 1035 -31.56 11.76 47.11
CA GLN A 1035 -31.30 11.39 45.70
C GLN A 1035 -29.99 11.98 45.19
N ILE A 1036 -29.79 13.28 45.41
CA ILE A 1036 -28.57 14.00 45.05
C ILE A 1036 -27.35 13.39 45.74
N PHE A 1037 -27.45 13.05 47.03
CA PHE A 1037 -26.35 12.40 47.75
C PHE A 1037 -26.00 11.03 47.15
N THR A 1038 -27.00 10.25 46.74
CA THR A 1038 -26.80 8.92 46.14
C THR A 1038 -26.17 9.01 44.76
N LEU A 1039 -26.62 9.96 43.94
CA LEU A 1039 -26.04 10.28 42.62
C LEU A 1039 -24.59 10.76 42.75
N ASN A 1040 -24.27 11.55 43.78
CA ASN A 1040 -22.89 11.96 44.08
C ASN A 1040 -21.97 10.78 44.41
N ILE A 1041 -22.46 9.77 45.14
CA ILE A 1041 -21.68 8.55 45.42
C ILE A 1041 -21.47 7.72 44.14
N ALA A 1042 -22.47 7.66 43.24
CA ALA A 1042 -22.33 7.00 41.95
C ALA A 1042 -21.30 7.72 41.06
N MET A 1043 -21.35 9.06 40.99
CA MET A 1043 -20.36 9.89 40.30
C MET A 1043 -18.96 9.71 40.88
N PHE A 1044 -18.83 9.67 42.21
CA PHE A 1044 -17.54 9.37 42.86
C PHE A 1044 -17.03 7.97 42.51
N SER A 1045 -17.92 6.99 42.41
CA SER A 1045 -17.55 5.63 42.01
C SER A 1045 -17.09 5.54 40.56
N LEU A 1046 -17.68 6.32 39.63
CA LEU A 1046 -17.21 6.43 38.24
C LEU A 1046 -15.86 7.15 38.16
N HIS A 1047 -15.67 8.20 38.96
CA HIS A 1047 -14.39 8.90 39.02
C HIS A 1047 -13.26 8.00 39.54
N MET A 1048 -13.55 7.15 40.53
CA MET A 1048 -12.65 6.11 41.01
C MET A 1048 -12.39 4.97 39.99
N MET A 1049 -13.19 4.87 38.92
CA MET A 1049 -12.91 3.93 37.80
C MET A 1049 -12.04 4.57 36.71
N GLN A 1050 -12.00 5.91 36.64
CA GLN A 1050 -11.15 6.67 35.72
C GLN A 1050 -9.72 6.86 36.27
N MET A 1051 -9.58 6.81 37.60
CA MET A 1051 -8.31 6.81 38.35
C MET A 1051 -7.76 5.41 38.49
#